data_AF-A0A2S9YT85-F1
#
_entry.id   AF-A0A2S9YT85-F1
#
_cell.length_a   1.000
_cell.length_b   1.000
_cell.length_c   1.000
_cell.angle_alpha   90.00
_cell.angle_beta   90.00
_cell.angle_gamma   90.00
#
_symmetry.space_group_name_H-M   'P 1'
#
loop_
_entity.id
_entity.type
_entity.pdbx_description
1 polymer ?
#
loop_
_entity_poly.entity_id
_entity_poly.type
_entity_poly.pdbx_seq_one_letter_code
_entity_poly.pdbx_strand_id
1 'polypeptide(L)'
;MLIPLLLAKQPEVDVSAHIEAATQYMWIAFALLIAFFVLRPELWRRLWFRRLDPRGPALARIGLGITLVWTFLDLLVLQGEWLFTDQGLLLTDMARKNYGGKMRTLWDPEHGFEHWWDVFTVLTDRWSVLFIRSDPPFVYALFGLLFVFGTMMTIGLYTRVSTILSWLLMLQLYNYNPIYYTGGDTVMRVMMFLAMFIDWGQAYSVDAWRARRRAILAGAEQIPAPKRIAVWPIRLMMIQLACIYSATGLLKSGKTWANGTALYYALNLDHFYRVPAFTLYAWADKLYITRVMTVTVHWWESLFPLVFLGELLRGVDKDQAAGTWVGPVPRWTFYALGLAGSVLVVWTAPTWARTAPLFLLAAMIYADRRWMKEPDKSGTDVVAWTIRGLSWLCLIGFVAIGAVFADLGVLYYFNPPKDAPAWLQNKALLRNAASIATISVPLFLAAVILILRTWMPRAYRFTRDWLFGKRLWLTMGLFMHIGIDLTMNVGTFVQVMIAVYPIWLAGDDVDAMWRYLLWRAAKPGEAGRPPVPKGSLRRFGRLLIAPFERAKYRVRRPAWVCIHGPSEAAIRRVALLRCWDLGERINFELDPDRTSEVLLLHSPDRKHSFEGGRAARELISLFPGLWWLWPLSMFPGIGRGVAMILRQRV
;
A
#
# COMPACT_ATOMS: atom_id res chain seq x y z
N MET A 1 -53.47 -6.81 -30.73
CA MET A 1 -52.27 -6.53 -31.57
C MET A 1 -51.17 -5.74 -30.82
N LEU A 2 -51.15 -5.73 -29.47
CA LEU A 2 -50.24 -4.88 -28.66
C LEU A 2 -49.18 -5.66 -27.84
N ILE A 3 -49.20 -6.99 -27.86
CA ILE A 3 -48.30 -7.85 -27.07
C ILE A 3 -47.02 -8.26 -27.83
N PRO A 4 -47.02 -8.49 -29.16
CA PRO A 4 -45.79 -8.84 -29.89
C PRO A 4 -44.77 -7.70 -30.02
N LEU A 5 -45.18 -6.43 -29.84
CA LEU A 5 -44.30 -5.26 -29.97
C LEU A 5 -43.35 -5.10 -28.75
N LEU A 6 -43.70 -5.68 -27.60
CA LEU A 6 -42.90 -5.65 -26.37
C LEU A 6 -41.81 -6.74 -26.32
N LEU A 7 -41.83 -7.69 -27.27
CA LEU A 7 -40.85 -8.78 -27.40
C LEU A 7 -39.96 -8.62 -28.63
N ALA A 8 -40.04 -7.49 -29.33
CA ALA A 8 -39.06 -7.14 -30.35
C ALA A 8 -37.69 -7.10 -29.68
N LYS A 9 -36.78 -7.97 -30.13
CA LYS A 9 -35.36 -7.97 -29.76
C LYS A 9 -34.88 -6.53 -29.99
N GLN A 10 -34.70 -5.78 -28.91
CA GLN A 10 -34.16 -4.41 -28.99
C GLN A 10 -32.88 -4.50 -29.83
N PRO A 11 -32.69 -3.64 -30.84
CA PRO A 11 -31.50 -3.69 -31.68
C PRO A 11 -30.28 -3.68 -30.76
N GLU A 12 -29.27 -4.50 -31.08
CA GLU A 12 -28.00 -4.47 -30.35
C GLU A 12 -27.52 -3.02 -30.31
N VAL A 13 -27.46 -2.46 -29.10
CA VAL A 13 -27.10 -1.06 -28.93
C VAL A 13 -25.61 -0.97 -29.26
N ASP A 14 -25.31 -0.32 -30.37
CA ASP A 14 -23.95 -0.13 -30.81
C ASP A 14 -23.19 0.73 -29.78
N VAL A 15 -22.28 0.09 -29.06
CA VAL A 15 -21.40 0.73 -28.08
C VAL A 15 -20.51 1.77 -28.77
N SER A 16 -20.12 1.52 -30.03
CA SER A 16 -19.20 2.38 -30.77
C SER A 16 -19.79 3.77 -31.06
N ALA A 17 -21.12 3.86 -31.23
CA ALA A 17 -21.83 5.11 -31.47
C ALA A 17 -21.71 6.13 -30.33
N HIS A 18 -21.35 5.69 -29.11
CA HIS A 18 -21.24 6.56 -27.93
C HIS A 18 -19.80 6.70 -27.43
N ILE A 19 -18.81 6.06 -28.08
CA ILE A 19 -17.40 6.17 -27.69
C ILE A 19 -16.90 7.60 -27.82
N GLU A 20 -17.27 8.29 -28.90
CA GLU A 20 -16.85 9.67 -29.13
C GLU A 20 -17.45 10.61 -28.07
N ALA A 21 -18.75 10.52 -27.84
CA ALA A 21 -19.44 11.30 -26.80
C ALA A 21 -18.90 11.00 -25.40
N ALA A 22 -18.71 9.72 -25.05
CA ALA A 22 -18.11 9.30 -23.79
C ALA A 22 -16.68 9.86 -23.63
N THR A 23 -15.89 9.85 -24.71
CA THR A 23 -14.54 10.42 -24.73
C THR A 23 -14.58 11.94 -24.49
N GLN A 24 -15.49 12.66 -25.16
CA GLN A 24 -15.68 14.09 -24.96
C GLN A 24 -16.11 14.41 -23.52
N TYR A 25 -17.09 13.69 -22.98
CA TYR A 25 -17.51 13.85 -21.58
C TYR A 25 -16.37 13.59 -20.59
N MET A 26 -15.54 12.58 -20.85
CA MET A 26 -14.36 12.32 -20.04
C MET A 26 -13.36 13.48 -20.08
N TRP A 27 -13.12 14.07 -21.25
CA TRP A 27 -12.26 15.26 -21.38
C TRP A 27 -12.83 16.47 -20.65
N ILE A 28 -14.14 16.70 -20.73
CA ILE A 28 -14.82 17.78 -20.00
C ILE A 28 -14.69 17.52 -18.49
N ALA A 29 -14.94 16.29 -18.01
CA ALA A 29 -14.77 15.94 -16.61
C ALA A 29 -13.33 16.18 -16.12
N PHE A 30 -12.34 15.82 -16.94
CA PHE A 30 -10.93 16.09 -16.64
C PHE A 30 -10.63 17.59 -16.60
N ALA A 31 -11.13 18.36 -17.56
CA ALA A 31 -10.98 19.82 -17.60
C ALA A 31 -11.63 20.50 -16.38
N LEU A 32 -12.83 20.06 -15.98
CA LEU A 32 -13.51 20.55 -14.78
C LEU A 32 -12.72 20.22 -13.50
N LEU A 33 -12.12 19.04 -13.42
CA LEU A 33 -11.26 18.66 -12.30
C LEU A 33 -9.97 19.51 -12.25
N ILE A 34 -9.36 19.80 -13.40
CA ILE A 34 -8.21 20.71 -13.49
C ILE A 34 -8.63 22.12 -13.07
N ALA A 35 -9.71 22.65 -13.63
CA ALA A 35 -10.24 23.98 -13.32
C ALA A 35 -10.54 24.11 -11.82
N PHE A 36 -11.10 23.07 -11.20
CA PHE A 36 -11.31 23.01 -9.76
C PHE A 36 -10.01 23.25 -8.97
N PHE A 37 -8.92 22.56 -9.33
CA PHE A 37 -7.63 22.70 -8.62
C PHE A 37 -6.84 23.95 -9.01
N VAL A 38 -7.06 24.51 -10.20
CA VAL A 38 -6.54 25.83 -10.59
C VAL A 38 -7.20 26.94 -9.77
N LEU A 39 -8.52 26.85 -9.54
CA LEU A 39 -9.25 27.75 -8.67
C LEU A 39 -8.87 27.56 -7.19
N ARG A 40 -8.50 26.33 -6.80
CA ARG A 40 -8.23 25.93 -5.41
C ARG A 40 -6.83 25.31 -5.24
N PRO A 41 -5.75 26.05 -5.56
CA PRO A 41 -4.38 25.51 -5.53
C PRO A 41 -3.93 25.12 -4.12
N GLU A 42 -4.53 25.71 -3.08
CA GLU A 42 -4.28 25.35 -1.70
C GLU A 42 -4.78 23.93 -1.37
N LEU A 43 -5.90 23.50 -1.96
CA LEU A 43 -6.40 22.14 -1.78
C LEU A 43 -5.54 21.13 -2.54
N TRP A 44 -5.13 21.46 -3.77
CA TRP A 44 -4.17 20.65 -4.52
C TRP A 44 -2.87 20.46 -3.74
N ARG A 45 -2.35 21.54 -3.15
CA ARG A 45 -1.12 21.50 -2.33
C ARG A 45 -1.28 20.65 -1.08
N ARG A 46 -2.38 20.79 -0.35
CA ARG A 46 -2.68 19.97 0.83
C ARG A 46 -2.83 18.49 0.46
N LEU A 47 -3.37 18.22 -0.72
CA LEU A 47 -3.50 16.88 -1.27
C LEU A 47 -2.12 16.33 -1.65
N TRP A 48 -1.40 16.90 -2.59
CA TRP A 48 -0.22 16.22 -3.13
C TRP A 48 1.09 16.52 -2.39
N PHE A 49 1.22 17.69 -1.75
CA PHE A 49 2.53 18.18 -1.31
C PHE A 49 2.70 18.29 0.21
N ARG A 50 1.78 17.73 1.00
CA ARG A 50 2.00 17.55 2.45
C ARG A 50 3.21 16.64 2.71
N ARG A 51 3.87 16.86 3.84
CA ARG A 51 4.98 16.03 4.31
C ARG A 51 4.46 15.02 5.33
N LEU A 52 4.79 13.74 5.15
CA LEU A 52 4.33 12.61 5.97
C LEU A 52 5.51 11.92 6.68
N ASP A 53 5.20 11.22 7.76
CA ASP A 53 6.14 10.39 8.51
C ASP A 53 6.63 9.20 7.65
N PRO A 54 7.94 8.97 7.50
CA PRO A 54 8.48 7.94 6.61
C PRO A 54 8.34 6.50 7.09
N ARG A 55 7.86 6.23 8.33
CA ARG A 55 7.87 4.88 8.92
C ARG A 55 7.00 3.86 8.19
N GLY A 56 5.78 4.23 7.78
CA GLY A 56 4.91 3.34 6.99
C GLY A 56 5.54 2.95 5.65
N PRO A 57 5.96 3.93 4.83
CA PRO A 57 6.70 3.68 3.59
C PRO A 57 8.00 2.88 3.78
N ALA A 58 8.72 3.09 4.88
CA ALA A 58 9.91 2.31 5.20
C ALA A 58 9.61 0.83 5.48
N LEU A 59 8.47 0.51 6.09
CA LEU A 59 8.02 -0.88 6.24
C LEU A 59 7.62 -1.48 4.89
N ALA A 60 6.96 -0.70 4.02
CA ALA A 60 6.63 -1.14 2.67
C ALA A 60 7.90 -1.44 1.84
N ARG A 61 8.95 -0.61 1.97
CA ARG A 61 10.27 -0.86 1.38
C ARG A 61 10.84 -2.23 1.78
N ILE A 62 10.81 -2.54 3.07
CA ILE A 62 11.33 -3.81 3.59
C ILE A 62 10.50 -4.97 3.03
N GLY A 63 9.18 -4.88 3.08
CA GLY A 63 8.28 -5.91 2.54
C GLY A 63 8.47 -6.16 1.05
N LEU A 64 8.53 -5.10 0.24
CA LEU A 64 8.73 -5.19 -1.21
C LEU A 64 10.12 -5.72 -1.53
N GLY A 65 11.15 -5.29 -0.82
CA GLY A 65 12.51 -5.77 -1.02
C GLY A 65 12.67 -7.26 -0.69
N ILE A 66 12.09 -7.74 0.42
CA ILE A 66 12.05 -9.17 0.75
C ILE A 66 11.30 -9.93 -0.33
N THR A 67 10.14 -9.44 -0.74
CA THR A 67 9.32 -10.08 -1.78
C THR A 67 10.09 -10.17 -3.09
N LEU A 68 10.79 -9.11 -3.49
CA LEU A 68 11.63 -9.09 -4.69
C LEU A 68 12.71 -10.16 -4.64
N VAL A 69 13.54 -10.13 -3.58
CA VAL A 69 14.66 -11.06 -3.44
C VAL A 69 14.17 -12.50 -3.38
N TRP A 70 13.10 -12.76 -2.62
CA TRP A 70 12.50 -14.08 -2.50
C TRP A 70 11.96 -14.59 -3.84
N THR A 71 11.22 -13.76 -4.57
CA THR A 71 10.63 -14.11 -5.88
C THR A 71 11.71 -14.57 -6.86
N PHE A 72 12.79 -13.80 -6.97
CA PHE A 72 13.84 -14.13 -7.94
C PHE A 72 14.81 -15.20 -7.43
N LEU A 73 14.91 -15.41 -6.12
CA LEU A 73 15.64 -16.55 -5.56
C LEU A 73 14.92 -17.86 -5.90
N ASP A 74 13.60 -17.89 -5.73
CA ASP A 74 12.77 -19.05 -6.09
C ASP A 74 12.87 -19.37 -7.59
N LEU A 75 12.73 -18.34 -8.44
CA LEU A 75 12.90 -18.49 -9.90
C LEU A 75 14.30 -18.97 -10.28
N LEU A 76 15.36 -18.43 -9.67
CA LEU A 76 16.73 -18.82 -9.98
C LEU A 76 16.98 -20.29 -9.61
N VAL A 77 16.60 -20.68 -8.39
CA VAL A 77 16.89 -22.02 -7.85
C VAL A 77 16.11 -23.10 -8.60
N LEU A 78 14.85 -22.85 -8.94
CA LEU A 78 14.00 -23.85 -9.56
C LEU A 78 14.12 -23.87 -11.09
N GLN A 79 14.29 -22.70 -11.72
CA GLN A 79 14.01 -22.53 -13.15
C GLN A 79 14.97 -21.54 -13.87
N GLY A 80 16.05 -21.11 -13.21
CA GLY A 80 16.92 -20.03 -13.70
C GLY A 80 17.54 -20.32 -15.08
N GLU A 81 18.16 -21.49 -15.21
CA GLU A 81 18.75 -21.94 -16.48
C GLU A 81 17.67 -22.15 -17.54
N TRP A 82 16.59 -22.82 -17.18
CA TRP A 82 15.52 -23.22 -18.11
C TRP A 82 14.77 -22.03 -18.72
N LEU A 83 14.56 -20.96 -17.96
CA LEU A 83 13.73 -19.83 -18.38
C LEU A 83 14.51 -18.63 -18.92
N PHE A 84 15.76 -18.46 -18.50
CA PHE A 84 16.50 -17.21 -18.74
C PHE A 84 17.77 -17.37 -19.54
N THR A 85 18.28 -18.60 -19.74
CA THR A 85 19.52 -18.81 -20.49
C THR A 85 19.26 -19.37 -21.89
N ASP A 86 20.24 -19.19 -22.76
CA ASP A 86 20.28 -19.76 -24.12
C ASP A 86 20.53 -21.29 -24.16
N GLN A 87 20.73 -21.92 -22.99
CA GLN A 87 20.81 -23.37 -22.83
C GLN A 87 19.46 -23.98 -22.42
N GLY A 88 18.50 -23.13 -22.04
CA GLY A 88 17.17 -23.53 -21.58
C GLY A 88 16.15 -23.71 -22.70
N LEU A 89 14.87 -23.54 -22.34
CA LEU A 89 13.74 -23.70 -23.25
C LEU A 89 13.64 -22.55 -24.27
N LEU A 90 14.11 -21.36 -23.89
CA LEU A 90 13.91 -20.12 -24.65
C LEU A 90 15.26 -19.53 -25.08
N LEU A 91 15.75 -19.99 -26.24
CA LEU A 91 16.96 -19.46 -26.87
C LEU A 91 16.88 -17.95 -27.08
N THR A 92 18.00 -17.24 -27.01
CA THR A 92 18.09 -15.77 -27.14
C THR A 92 17.33 -15.22 -28.35
N ASP A 93 17.56 -15.82 -29.52
CA ASP A 93 16.93 -15.39 -30.77
C ASP A 93 15.43 -15.68 -30.79
N MET A 94 15.01 -16.79 -30.17
CA MET A 94 13.61 -17.14 -30.02
C MET A 94 12.90 -16.16 -29.07
N ALA A 95 13.53 -15.82 -27.93
CA ALA A 95 13.05 -14.83 -26.99
C ALA A 95 12.90 -13.46 -27.67
N ARG A 96 13.92 -13.01 -28.41
CA ARG A 96 13.90 -11.73 -29.14
C ARG A 96 12.80 -11.71 -30.20
N LYS A 97 12.64 -12.79 -30.97
CA LYS A 97 11.62 -12.91 -32.02
C LYS A 97 10.20 -12.87 -31.46
N ASN A 98 9.94 -13.53 -30.32
CA ASN A 98 8.60 -13.66 -29.75
C ASN A 98 8.24 -12.51 -28.80
N TYR A 99 9.21 -12.00 -28.05
CA TYR A 99 8.99 -11.08 -26.93
C TYR A 99 9.82 -9.80 -26.96
N GLY A 100 10.75 -9.65 -27.90
CA GLY A 100 11.66 -8.50 -28.01
C GLY A 100 11.02 -7.17 -28.36
N GLY A 101 9.72 -7.13 -28.64
CA GLY A 101 9.02 -5.91 -29.03
C GLY A 101 9.70 -5.27 -30.24
N LYS A 102 10.05 -3.98 -30.12
CA LYS A 102 10.78 -3.24 -31.15
C LYS A 102 12.22 -3.72 -31.41
N MET A 103 12.87 -4.46 -30.50
CA MET A 103 14.17 -5.09 -30.78
C MET A 103 14.08 -6.15 -31.88
N ARG A 104 12.88 -6.63 -32.23
CA ARG A 104 12.69 -7.58 -33.32
C ARG A 104 13.01 -6.98 -34.70
N THR A 105 12.81 -5.68 -34.86
CA THR A 105 12.91 -5.00 -36.15
C THR A 105 14.01 -3.95 -36.18
N LEU A 106 14.34 -3.35 -35.04
CA LEU A 106 15.31 -2.25 -34.97
C LEU A 106 16.72 -2.69 -34.56
N TRP A 107 16.92 -3.97 -34.24
CA TRP A 107 18.21 -4.49 -33.81
C TRP A 107 18.46 -5.91 -34.32
N ASP A 108 19.67 -6.18 -34.81
CA ASP A 108 20.14 -7.54 -35.11
C ASP A 108 21.59 -7.77 -34.62
N PRO A 109 22.00 -9.04 -34.42
CA PRO A 109 23.33 -9.36 -33.90
C PRO A 109 24.49 -8.96 -34.82
N GLU A 110 24.26 -8.88 -36.14
CA GLU A 110 25.32 -8.63 -37.13
C GLU A 110 25.57 -7.13 -37.32
N HIS A 111 24.51 -6.32 -37.37
CA HIS A 111 24.58 -4.90 -37.72
C HIS A 111 24.25 -3.96 -36.54
N GLY A 112 23.75 -4.49 -35.42
CA GLY A 112 23.36 -3.69 -34.27
C GLY A 112 22.05 -2.92 -34.52
N PHE A 113 21.98 -1.65 -34.10
CA PHE A 113 20.81 -0.80 -34.34
C PHE A 113 20.87 -0.18 -35.74
N GLU A 114 19.73 -0.16 -36.45
CA GLU A 114 19.61 0.48 -37.76
C GLU A 114 19.96 1.98 -37.70
N HIS A 115 19.46 2.68 -36.68
CA HIS A 115 19.81 4.05 -36.37
C HIS A 115 20.18 4.24 -34.90
N TRP A 116 21.07 5.19 -34.60
CA TRP A 116 21.52 5.46 -33.23
C TRP A 116 20.38 5.90 -32.29
N TRP A 117 19.31 6.51 -32.84
CA TRP A 117 18.14 6.92 -32.06
C TRP A 117 17.14 5.79 -31.79
N ASP A 118 17.26 4.65 -32.48
CA ASP A 118 16.37 3.50 -32.27
C ASP A 118 16.50 2.91 -30.87
N VAL A 119 17.64 3.14 -30.21
CA VAL A 119 17.83 2.89 -28.79
C VAL A 119 16.74 3.55 -27.96
N PHE A 120 16.40 4.82 -28.19
CA PHE A 120 15.34 5.50 -27.46
C PHE A 120 13.98 4.88 -27.75
N THR A 121 13.75 4.50 -29.00
CA THR A 121 12.51 3.87 -29.44
C THR A 121 12.33 2.51 -28.76
N VAL A 122 13.39 1.71 -28.62
CA VAL A 122 13.41 0.43 -27.89
C VAL A 122 13.24 0.63 -26.38
N LEU A 123 13.90 1.64 -25.79
CA LEU A 123 13.78 1.93 -24.36
C LEU A 123 12.35 2.29 -23.92
N THR A 124 11.52 2.80 -24.84
CA THR A 124 10.09 3.08 -24.59
C THR A 124 9.17 1.87 -24.71
N ASP A 125 9.68 0.72 -25.15
CA ASP A 125 8.95 -0.53 -25.32
C ASP A 125 9.46 -1.62 -24.34
N ARG A 126 9.12 -2.90 -24.57
CA ARG A 126 9.60 -4.06 -23.81
C ARG A 126 11.04 -4.41 -24.15
N TRP A 127 11.98 -3.65 -23.61
CA TRP A 127 13.41 -3.96 -23.80
C TRP A 127 13.98 -4.80 -22.66
N SER A 128 14.95 -5.65 -22.99
CA SER A 128 15.80 -6.38 -22.06
C SER A 128 17.17 -6.59 -22.70
N VAL A 129 18.24 -6.41 -21.93
CA VAL A 129 19.61 -6.76 -22.36
C VAL A 129 19.76 -8.25 -22.66
N LEU A 130 18.90 -9.09 -22.09
CA LEU A 130 18.91 -10.53 -22.34
C LEU A 130 18.51 -10.90 -23.78
N PHE A 131 17.90 -9.99 -24.55
CA PHE A 131 17.65 -10.22 -25.98
C PHE A 131 18.91 -10.09 -26.85
N ILE A 132 19.99 -9.53 -26.30
CA ILE A 132 21.30 -9.42 -26.95
C ILE A 132 22.17 -10.63 -26.58
N ARG A 133 22.19 -10.98 -25.28
CA ARG A 133 23.06 -12.02 -24.73
C ARG A 133 22.41 -12.67 -23.52
N SER A 134 22.34 -13.99 -23.47
CA SER A 134 21.73 -14.75 -22.36
C SER A 134 22.47 -16.05 -22.04
N ASP A 135 23.80 -16.09 -22.18
CA ASP A 135 24.60 -17.22 -21.67
C ASP A 135 24.53 -17.30 -20.14
N PRO A 136 24.69 -18.49 -19.53
CA PRO A 136 24.51 -18.67 -18.09
C PRO A 136 25.33 -17.71 -17.22
N PRO A 137 26.63 -17.45 -17.48
CA PRO A 137 27.40 -16.48 -16.70
C PRO A 137 26.79 -15.08 -16.70
N PHE A 138 26.31 -14.61 -17.85
CA PHE A 138 25.71 -13.28 -17.97
C PHE A 138 24.37 -13.19 -17.23
N VAL A 139 23.52 -14.20 -17.39
CA VAL A 139 22.23 -14.29 -16.68
C VAL A 139 22.44 -14.34 -15.17
N TYR A 140 23.34 -15.20 -14.69
CA TYR A 140 23.64 -15.31 -13.26
C TYR A 140 24.28 -14.04 -12.69
N ALA A 141 25.05 -13.30 -13.48
CA ALA A 141 25.54 -11.98 -13.07
C ALA A 141 24.38 -10.98 -12.87
N LEU A 142 23.37 -10.96 -13.74
CA LEU A 142 22.20 -10.10 -13.58
C LEU A 142 21.37 -10.48 -12.34
N PHE A 143 21.17 -11.77 -12.08
CA PHE A 143 20.54 -12.25 -10.84
C PHE A 143 21.36 -11.84 -9.61
N GLY A 144 22.68 -12.00 -9.65
CA GLY A 144 23.58 -11.58 -8.57
C GLY A 144 23.46 -10.10 -8.27
N LEU A 145 23.47 -9.25 -9.31
CA LEU A 145 23.26 -7.80 -9.17
C LEU A 145 21.87 -7.50 -8.60
N LEU A 146 20.82 -8.21 -9.06
CA LEU A 146 19.47 -8.03 -8.53
C LEU A 146 19.41 -8.35 -7.04
N PHE A 147 20.04 -9.44 -6.58
CA PHE A 147 20.06 -9.78 -5.16
C PHE A 147 20.86 -8.77 -4.33
N VAL A 148 21.99 -8.29 -4.86
CA VAL A 148 22.78 -7.24 -4.19
C VAL A 148 21.94 -5.97 -4.03
N PHE A 149 21.38 -5.43 -5.11
CA PHE A 149 20.61 -4.19 -5.04
C PHE A 149 19.27 -4.36 -4.33
N GLY A 150 18.59 -5.51 -4.48
CA GLY A 150 17.36 -5.84 -3.77
C GLY A 150 17.59 -5.95 -2.25
N THR A 151 18.70 -6.56 -1.84
CA THR A 151 19.10 -6.61 -0.42
C THR A 151 19.49 -5.23 0.10
N MET A 152 20.29 -4.46 -0.65
CA MET A 152 20.63 -3.08 -0.31
C MET A 152 19.38 -2.22 -0.15
N MET A 153 18.39 -2.36 -1.03
CA MET A 153 17.10 -1.68 -0.93
C MET A 153 16.34 -2.13 0.31
N THR A 154 16.33 -3.44 0.62
CA THR A 154 15.65 -4.02 1.80
C THR A 154 16.22 -3.51 3.12
N ILE A 155 17.55 -3.37 3.24
CA ILE A 155 18.19 -2.80 4.43
C ILE A 155 18.21 -1.26 4.43
N GLY A 156 17.98 -0.64 3.27
CA GLY A 156 17.97 0.81 3.10
C GLY A 156 19.37 1.40 3.06
N LEU A 157 20.24 0.80 2.25
CA LEU A 157 21.58 1.25 1.92
C LEU A 157 21.59 1.86 0.51
N TYR A 158 22.02 3.12 0.39
CA TYR A 158 21.95 3.90 -0.86
C TYR A 158 20.55 3.82 -1.49
N THR A 159 19.52 3.99 -0.64
CA THR A 159 18.13 3.57 -0.86
C THR A 159 17.58 4.02 -2.22
N ARG A 160 17.89 5.24 -2.66
CA ARG A 160 17.41 5.75 -3.96
C ARG A 160 18.03 5.00 -5.14
N VAL A 161 19.34 4.79 -5.10
CA VAL A 161 20.07 4.06 -6.16
C VAL A 161 19.69 2.59 -6.15
N SER A 162 19.66 1.95 -4.98
CA SER A 162 19.29 0.54 -4.85
C SER A 162 17.84 0.29 -5.25
N THR A 163 16.89 1.21 -4.98
CA THR A 163 15.50 1.08 -5.45
C THR A 163 15.43 1.13 -6.99
N ILE A 164 16.10 2.11 -7.62
CA ILE A 164 16.09 2.27 -9.09
C ILE A 164 16.73 1.06 -9.76
N LEU A 165 17.90 0.61 -9.29
CA LEU A 165 18.60 -0.52 -9.87
C LEU A 165 17.86 -1.84 -9.64
N SER A 166 17.23 -2.03 -8.48
CA SER A 166 16.36 -3.18 -8.23
C SER A 166 15.21 -3.23 -9.23
N TRP A 167 14.55 -2.10 -9.49
CA TRP A 167 13.48 -2.03 -10.49
C TRP A 167 13.98 -2.29 -11.91
N LEU A 168 15.11 -1.69 -12.31
CA LEU A 168 15.69 -1.87 -13.65
C LEU A 168 16.10 -3.32 -13.90
N LEU A 169 16.78 -3.96 -12.96
CA LEU A 169 17.25 -5.36 -13.07
C LEU A 169 16.07 -6.33 -13.08
N MET A 170 15.09 -6.11 -12.20
CA MET A 170 13.82 -6.85 -12.21
C MET A 170 13.12 -6.73 -13.57
N LEU A 171 13.10 -5.52 -14.16
CA LEU A 171 12.50 -5.28 -15.47
C LEU A 171 13.22 -6.03 -16.59
N GLN A 172 14.55 -6.20 -16.53
CA GLN A 172 15.31 -6.98 -17.51
C GLN A 172 14.84 -8.44 -17.54
N LEU A 173 14.75 -9.06 -16.36
CA LEU A 173 14.35 -10.47 -16.24
C LEU A 173 12.89 -10.65 -16.60
N TYR A 174 12.02 -9.76 -16.14
CA TYR A 174 10.62 -9.83 -16.53
C TYR A 174 10.50 -9.70 -18.05
N ASN A 175 10.98 -8.63 -18.67
CA ASN A 175 10.72 -8.38 -20.09
C ASN A 175 11.27 -9.48 -21.02
N TYR A 176 12.33 -10.19 -20.62
CA TYR A 176 12.93 -11.28 -21.40
C TYR A 176 11.96 -12.45 -21.63
N ASN A 177 11.31 -12.92 -20.56
CA ASN A 177 10.44 -14.08 -20.61
C ASN A 177 9.12 -13.81 -19.86
N PRO A 178 8.01 -13.53 -20.57
CA PRO A 178 6.71 -13.27 -19.96
C PRO A 178 5.91 -14.55 -19.62
N ILE A 179 6.41 -15.75 -19.92
CA ILE A 179 5.63 -17.00 -19.83
C ILE A 179 5.23 -17.32 -18.39
N TYR A 180 6.09 -17.02 -17.41
CA TYR A 180 5.84 -17.31 -15.99
C TYR A 180 5.10 -16.19 -15.26
N TYR A 181 4.69 -15.13 -15.96
CA TYR A 181 4.09 -13.96 -15.33
C TYR A 181 2.76 -14.26 -14.64
N THR A 182 2.63 -13.75 -13.43
CA THR A 182 1.38 -13.71 -12.70
C THR A 182 0.88 -12.26 -12.53
N GLY A 183 -0.34 -12.10 -12.01
CA GLY A 183 -0.83 -10.79 -11.59
C GLY A 183 0.07 -10.13 -10.54
N GLY A 184 0.75 -10.92 -9.70
CA GLY A 184 1.66 -10.44 -8.65
C GLY A 184 2.85 -9.67 -9.22
N ASP A 185 3.45 -10.20 -10.28
CA ASP A 185 4.59 -9.57 -10.95
C ASP A 185 4.21 -8.22 -11.57
N THR A 186 2.99 -8.11 -12.10
CA THR A 186 2.46 -6.84 -12.61
C THR A 186 2.33 -5.81 -11.49
N VAL A 187 1.79 -6.20 -10.34
CA VAL A 187 1.71 -5.32 -9.16
C VAL A 187 3.12 -4.92 -8.72
N MET A 188 4.05 -5.88 -8.65
CA MET A 188 5.43 -5.63 -8.24
C MET A 188 6.10 -4.59 -9.14
N ARG A 189 5.99 -4.73 -10.47
CA ARG A 189 6.52 -3.77 -11.46
C ARG A 189 6.02 -2.36 -11.25
N VAL A 190 4.71 -2.20 -11.07
CA VAL A 190 4.08 -0.87 -10.90
C VAL A 190 4.43 -0.27 -9.54
N MET A 191 4.37 -1.06 -8.47
CA MET A 191 4.65 -0.58 -7.12
C MET A 191 6.12 -0.21 -6.95
N MET A 192 7.05 -1.01 -7.49
CA MET A 192 8.48 -0.68 -7.50
C MET A 192 8.79 0.54 -8.39
N PHE A 193 8.05 0.74 -9.47
CA PHE A 193 8.19 1.97 -10.27
C PHE A 193 7.81 3.20 -9.44
N LEU A 194 6.65 3.17 -8.78
CA LEU A 194 6.20 4.27 -7.91
C LEU A 194 7.14 4.48 -6.72
N ALA A 195 7.73 3.40 -6.21
CA ALA A 195 8.70 3.43 -5.12
C ALA A 195 9.97 4.23 -5.42
N MET A 196 10.41 4.31 -6.67
CA MET A 196 11.58 5.11 -7.07
C MET A 196 11.43 6.60 -6.70
N PHE A 197 10.19 7.06 -6.54
CA PHE A 197 9.86 8.44 -6.19
C PHE A 197 9.63 8.65 -4.69
N ILE A 198 9.61 7.58 -3.88
CA ILE A 198 9.40 7.66 -2.44
C ILE A 198 10.75 7.72 -1.73
N ASP A 199 10.94 8.73 -0.88
CA ASP A 199 12.11 8.82 0.00
C ASP A 199 11.96 7.89 1.23
N TRP A 200 11.65 6.62 1.00
CA TRP A 200 11.41 5.60 2.04
C TRP A 200 12.68 5.09 2.74
N GLY A 201 13.82 5.76 2.48
CA GLY A 201 15.09 5.59 3.18
C GLY A 201 15.25 6.49 4.40
N GLN A 202 14.25 7.31 4.77
CA GLN A 202 14.34 8.20 5.94
C GLN A 202 13.98 7.54 7.28
N ALA A 203 13.51 6.29 7.27
CA ALA A 203 13.26 5.48 8.46
C ALA A 203 13.61 4.00 8.24
N TYR A 204 13.87 3.29 9.34
CA TYR A 204 14.22 1.85 9.37
C TYR A 204 15.28 1.44 8.34
N SER A 205 16.26 2.31 8.09
CA SER A 205 17.27 2.17 7.04
C SER A 205 18.67 2.45 7.58
N VAL A 206 19.68 1.87 6.92
CA VAL A 206 21.08 2.20 7.17
C VAL A 206 21.38 3.66 6.81
N ASP A 207 20.75 4.22 5.77
CA ASP A 207 20.93 5.61 5.37
C ASP A 207 20.45 6.60 6.46
N ALA A 208 19.28 6.36 7.07
CA ALA A 208 18.76 7.18 8.16
C ALA A 208 19.66 7.08 9.40
N TRP A 209 20.17 5.88 9.69
CA TRP A 209 21.14 5.68 10.76
C TRP A 209 22.45 6.45 10.49
N ARG A 210 23.01 6.39 9.27
CA ARG A 210 24.21 7.15 8.88
C ARG A 210 24.00 8.66 9.02
N ALA A 211 22.81 9.15 8.65
CA ALA A 211 22.47 10.57 8.82
C ALA A 211 22.45 10.99 10.29
N ARG A 212 21.80 10.21 11.17
CA ARG A 212 21.78 10.47 12.62
C ARG A 212 23.16 10.36 13.25
N ARG A 213 23.94 9.35 12.89
CA ARG A 213 25.33 9.19 13.34
C ARG A 213 26.16 10.42 13.02
N ARG A 214 26.08 10.93 11.78
CA ARG A 214 26.78 12.16 11.38
C ARG A 214 26.34 13.38 12.20
N ALA A 215 25.04 13.53 12.46
CA ALA A 215 24.54 14.64 13.28
C ALA A 215 25.06 14.58 14.73
N ILE A 216 25.03 13.40 15.36
CA ILE A 216 25.55 13.20 16.73
C ILE A 216 27.05 13.49 16.79
N LEU A 217 27.82 12.95 15.84
CA LEU A 217 29.27 13.19 15.77
C LEU A 217 29.61 14.66 15.47
N ALA A 218 28.69 15.41 14.87
CA ALA A 218 28.81 16.86 14.66
C ALA A 218 28.34 17.69 15.87
N GLY A 219 28.00 17.06 17.00
CA GLY A 219 27.63 17.74 18.25
C GLY A 219 26.13 17.93 18.48
N ALA A 220 25.26 17.20 17.79
CA ALA A 220 23.82 17.28 18.08
C ALA A 220 23.49 16.73 19.47
N GLU A 221 22.89 17.57 20.33
CA GLU A 221 22.48 17.20 21.69
C GLU A 221 21.29 16.23 21.73
N GLN A 222 20.48 16.22 20.66
CA GLN A 222 19.30 15.38 20.54
C GLN A 222 19.34 14.58 19.24
N ILE A 223 18.71 13.40 19.27
CA ILE A 223 18.59 12.57 18.08
C ILE A 223 17.63 13.23 17.09
N PRO A 224 18.08 13.52 15.86
CA PRO A 224 17.21 14.09 14.85
C PRO A 224 16.03 13.16 14.55
N ALA A 225 14.84 13.73 14.61
CA ALA A 225 13.62 13.06 14.17
C ALA A 225 13.76 12.62 12.69
N PRO A 226 13.09 11.54 12.27
CA PRO A 226 13.05 11.16 10.85
C PRO A 226 12.61 12.34 9.98
N LYS A 227 13.34 12.59 8.88
CA LYS A 227 12.96 13.63 7.92
C LYS A 227 11.60 13.27 7.32
N ARG A 228 10.66 14.20 7.35
CA ARG A 228 9.35 14.00 6.72
C ARG A 228 9.49 14.00 5.20
N ILE A 229 8.74 13.13 4.53
CA ILE A 229 8.87 12.88 3.09
C ILE A 229 7.64 13.36 2.32
N ALA A 230 7.79 13.59 1.02
CA ALA A 230 6.69 14.04 0.17
C ALA A 230 5.60 12.95 0.09
N VAL A 231 4.32 13.36 0.20
CA VAL A 231 3.20 12.42 0.24
C VAL A 231 2.69 12.00 -1.14
N TRP A 232 2.97 12.74 -2.21
CA TRP A 232 2.40 12.42 -3.52
C TRP A 232 2.70 11.02 -4.06
N PRO A 233 3.93 10.46 -3.98
CA PRO A 233 4.17 9.15 -4.58
C PRO A 233 3.58 8.03 -3.71
N ILE A 234 3.49 8.26 -2.40
CA ILE A 234 2.75 7.42 -1.45
C ILE A 234 1.27 7.37 -1.83
N ARG A 235 0.67 8.53 -2.15
CA ARG A 235 -0.74 8.60 -2.58
C ARG A 235 -0.98 7.93 -3.91
N LEU A 236 -0.07 8.06 -4.88
CA LEU A 236 -0.17 7.32 -6.13
C LEU A 236 -0.14 5.80 -5.89
N MET A 237 0.72 5.34 -4.98
CA MET A 237 0.76 3.92 -4.59
C MET A 237 -0.52 3.47 -3.87
N MET A 238 -1.09 4.31 -3.00
CA MET A 238 -2.40 4.06 -2.37
C MET A 238 -3.53 4.01 -3.40
N ILE A 239 -3.56 4.95 -4.35
CA ILE A 239 -4.55 4.99 -5.44
C ILE A 239 -4.40 3.75 -6.31
N GLN A 240 -3.18 3.39 -6.69
CA GLN A 240 -2.91 2.18 -7.47
C GLN A 240 -3.45 0.94 -6.77
N LEU A 241 -3.23 0.80 -5.46
CA LEU A 241 -3.77 -0.32 -4.69
C LEU A 241 -5.29 -0.32 -4.67
N ALA A 242 -5.91 0.87 -4.49
CA ALA A 242 -7.36 0.98 -4.53
C ALA A 242 -7.90 0.58 -5.89
N CYS A 243 -7.30 1.06 -6.99
CA CYS A 243 -7.66 0.69 -8.36
C CYS A 243 -7.56 -0.82 -8.60
N ILE A 244 -6.52 -1.48 -8.09
CA ILE A 244 -6.37 -2.95 -8.21
C ILE A 244 -7.59 -3.63 -7.57
N TYR A 245 -7.88 -3.36 -6.30
CA TYR A 245 -8.99 -4.03 -5.60
C TYR A 245 -10.35 -3.72 -6.22
N SER A 246 -10.62 -2.46 -6.50
CA SER A 246 -11.91 -2.10 -7.07
C SER A 246 -12.09 -2.69 -8.47
N ALA A 247 -11.05 -2.68 -9.32
CA ALA A 247 -11.16 -3.28 -10.65
C ALA A 247 -11.40 -4.79 -10.55
N THR A 248 -10.70 -5.50 -9.64
CA THR A 248 -10.94 -6.93 -9.44
C THR A 248 -12.33 -7.21 -8.86
N GLY A 249 -12.80 -6.38 -7.92
CA GLY A 249 -14.15 -6.48 -7.34
C GLY A 249 -15.25 -6.31 -8.39
N LEU A 250 -15.11 -5.31 -9.25
CA LEU A 250 -16.08 -5.04 -10.33
C LEU A 250 -16.08 -6.14 -11.40
N LEU A 251 -14.92 -6.73 -11.69
CA LEU A 251 -14.80 -7.84 -12.64
C LEU A 251 -15.34 -9.17 -12.07
N LYS A 252 -15.55 -9.28 -10.76
CA LYS A 252 -16.15 -10.46 -10.09
C LYS A 252 -17.66 -10.52 -10.34
N SER A 253 -18.01 -10.72 -11.60
CA SER A 253 -19.36 -10.82 -12.14
C SER A 253 -19.68 -12.25 -12.57
N GLY A 254 -20.96 -12.53 -12.83
CA GLY A 254 -21.42 -13.84 -13.30
C GLY A 254 -22.14 -14.68 -12.24
N LYS A 255 -22.71 -15.80 -12.67
CA LYS A 255 -23.66 -16.60 -11.87
C LYS A 255 -23.05 -17.12 -10.57
N THR A 256 -21.80 -17.55 -10.59
CA THR A 256 -21.09 -18.10 -9.41
C THR A 256 -20.79 -17.04 -8.35
N TRP A 257 -20.57 -15.78 -8.75
CA TRP A 257 -20.43 -14.67 -7.80
C TRP A 257 -21.80 -14.27 -7.24
N ALA A 258 -22.82 -14.20 -8.10
CA ALA A 258 -24.18 -13.82 -7.72
C ALA A 258 -24.86 -14.80 -6.74
N ASN A 259 -24.65 -16.11 -6.91
CA ASN A 259 -25.20 -17.14 -6.02
C ASN A 259 -24.28 -17.48 -4.83
N GLY A 260 -23.11 -16.83 -4.73
CA GLY A 260 -22.14 -17.01 -3.64
C GLY A 260 -21.24 -18.25 -3.76
N THR A 261 -21.28 -19.04 -4.83
CA THR A 261 -20.49 -20.27 -4.92
C THR A 261 -19.07 -20.08 -5.48
N ALA A 262 -18.68 -18.86 -5.87
CA ALA A 262 -17.41 -18.60 -6.56
C ALA A 262 -16.18 -19.04 -5.75
N LEU A 263 -16.09 -18.71 -4.46
CA LEU A 263 -14.94 -19.13 -3.65
C LEU A 263 -14.92 -20.63 -3.38
N TYR A 264 -16.08 -21.29 -3.28
CA TYR A 264 -16.13 -22.74 -3.21
C TYR A 264 -15.44 -23.35 -4.44
N TYR A 265 -15.80 -22.90 -5.65
CA TYR A 265 -15.13 -23.39 -6.86
C TYR A 265 -13.64 -23.01 -6.90
N ALA A 266 -13.28 -21.77 -6.58
CA ALA A 266 -11.90 -21.31 -6.62
C ALA A 266 -10.97 -22.12 -5.70
N LEU A 267 -11.44 -22.48 -4.49
CA LEU A 267 -10.68 -23.28 -3.53
C LEU A 267 -10.57 -24.77 -3.92
N ASN A 268 -11.38 -25.23 -4.87
CA ASN A 268 -11.34 -26.61 -5.38
C ASN A 268 -10.68 -26.71 -6.77
N LEU A 269 -10.16 -25.61 -7.33
CA LEU A 269 -9.39 -25.64 -8.58
C LEU A 269 -8.03 -26.30 -8.35
N ASP A 270 -7.76 -27.34 -9.14
CA ASP A 270 -6.57 -28.18 -9.07
C ASP A 270 -5.24 -27.45 -9.17
N HIS A 271 -5.16 -26.49 -10.09
CA HIS A 271 -3.98 -25.67 -10.31
C HIS A 271 -3.79 -24.58 -9.25
N PHE A 272 -4.79 -24.31 -8.40
CA PHE A 272 -4.73 -23.23 -7.41
C PHE A 272 -4.78 -23.69 -5.96
N TYR A 273 -5.22 -24.89 -5.60
CA TYR A 273 -5.16 -25.29 -4.20
C TYR A 273 -3.71 -25.57 -3.78
N ARG A 274 -3.36 -25.23 -2.53
CA ARG A 274 -2.07 -25.61 -1.94
C ARG A 274 -2.14 -27.00 -1.30
N VAL A 275 -3.29 -27.32 -0.72
CA VAL A 275 -3.57 -28.62 -0.10
C VAL A 275 -4.93 -29.10 -0.61
N PRO A 276 -5.06 -30.37 -1.06
CA PRO A 276 -6.30 -30.93 -1.59
C PRO A 276 -7.34 -31.15 -0.47
N ALA A 277 -7.97 -30.06 -0.01
CA ALA A 277 -8.91 -30.04 1.12
C ALA A 277 -10.39 -30.00 0.68
N PHE A 278 -10.72 -30.73 -0.38
CA PHE A 278 -12.05 -30.67 -1.03
C PHE A 278 -13.22 -30.94 -0.07
N THR A 279 -13.06 -31.91 0.85
CA THR A 279 -14.07 -32.24 1.86
C THR A 279 -14.31 -31.07 2.82
N LEU A 280 -13.25 -30.42 3.29
CA LEU A 280 -13.34 -29.25 4.15
C LEU A 280 -14.10 -28.11 3.46
N TYR A 281 -13.78 -27.83 2.20
CA TYR A 281 -14.45 -26.76 1.45
C TYR A 281 -15.91 -27.10 1.11
N ALA A 282 -16.23 -28.38 0.88
CA ALA A 282 -17.61 -28.83 0.74
C ALA A 282 -18.42 -28.65 2.02
N TRP A 283 -17.85 -29.00 3.18
CA TRP A 283 -18.44 -28.71 4.48
C TRP A 283 -18.61 -27.20 4.71
N ALA A 284 -17.60 -26.40 4.35
CA ALA A 284 -17.65 -24.95 4.47
C ALA A 284 -18.76 -24.33 3.59
N ASP A 285 -18.99 -24.84 2.38
CA ASP A 285 -20.11 -24.39 1.53
C ASP A 285 -21.47 -24.81 2.08
N LYS A 286 -21.59 -26.04 2.56
CA LYS A 286 -22.81 -26.52 3.24
C LYS A 286 -23.16 -25.67 4.46
N LEU A 287 -22.15 -25.17 5.18
CA LEU A 287 -22.28 -24.26 6.32
C LEU A 287 -22.35 -22.77 5.91
N TYR A 288 -22.49 -22.47 4.62
CA TYR A 288 -22.55 -21.11 4.04
C TYR A 288 -21.29 -20.25 4.25
N ILE A 289 -20.19 -20.81 4.75
CA ILE A 289 -18.95 -20.07 5.05
C ILE A 289 -18.35 -19.51 3.76
N THR A 290 -18.14 -20.36 2.74
CA THR A 290 -17.60 -19.94 1.43
C THR A 290 -18.53 -18.96 0.70
N ARG A 291 -19.84 -19.05 0.95
CA ARG A 291 -20.84 -18.13 0.37
C ARG A 291 -20.76 -16.74 0.98
N VAL A 292 -20.69 -16.68 2.31
CA VAL A 292 -20.46 -15.42 3.03
C VAL A 292 -19.12 -14.84 2.62
N MET A 293 -18.06 -15.64 2.53
CA MET A 293 -16.76 -15.18 2.05
C MET A 293 -16.83 -14.63 0.62
N THR A 294 -17.58 -15.27 -0.29
CA THR A 294 -17.72 -14.84 -1.69
C THR A 294 -18.32 -13.44 -1.77
N VAL A 295 -19.46 -13.23 -1.09
CA VAL A 295 -20.13 -11.92 -1.03
C VAL A 295 -19.23 -10.88 -0.34
N THR A 296 -18.58 -11.29 0.75
CA THR A 296 -17.72 -10.41 1.55
C THR A 296 -16.51 -9.92 0.75
N VAL A 297 -15.79 -10.81 0.05
CA VAL A 297 -14.66 -10.45 -0.80
C VAL A 297 -15.10 -9.58 -1.97
N HIS A 298 -16.21 -9.92 -2.64
CA HIS A 298 -16.72 -9.13 -3.78
C HIS A 298 -16.99 -7.67 -3.39
N TRP A 299 -17.74 -7.46 -2.31
CA TRP A 299 -18.07 -6.10 -1.86
C TRP A 299 -16.89 -5.41 -1.21
N TRP A 300 -16.05 -6.11 -0.46
CA TRP A 300 -14.87 -5.51 0.12
C TRP A 300 -13.89 -5.00 -0.94
N GLU A 301 -13.68 -5.76 -2.02
CA GLU A 301 -12.84 -5.31 -3.12
C GLU A 301 -13.45 -4.11 -3.85
N SER A 302 -14.74 -4.19 -4.19
CA SER A 302 -15.46 -3.13 -4.91
C SER A 302 -15.53 -1.82 -4.11
N LEU A 303 -15.62 -1.92 -2.78
CA LEU A 303 -15.76 -0.78 -1.87
C LEU A 303 -14.45 -0.36 -1.20
N PHE A 304 -13.33 -1.04 -1.49
CA PHE A 304 -12.01 -0.70 -0.93
C PHE A 304 -11.68 0.80 -1.02
N PRO A 305 -11.99 1.54 -2.12
CA PRO A 305 -11.71 2.97 -2.21
C PRO A 305 -12.34 3.84 -1.11
N LEU A 306 -13.38 3.35 -0.40
CA LEU A 306 -13.97 4.03 0.75
C LEU A 306 -12.97 4.29 1.89
N VAL A 307 -11.83 3.57 1.93
CA VAL A 307 -10.75 3.85 2.87
C VAL A 307 -10.23 5.30 2.78
N PHE A 308 -10.27 5.90 1.59
CA PHE A 308 -9.86 7.31 1.40
C PHE A 308 -10.79 8.29 2.12
N LEU A 309 -12.07 7.96 2.26
CA LEU A 309 -13.03 8.78 3.00
C LEU A 309 -12.64 8.84 4.48
N GLY A 310 -12.23 7.72 5.08
CA GLY A 310 -11.77 7.71 6.47
C GLY A 310 -10.42 8.41 6.67
N GLU A 311 -9.48 8.30 5.74
CA GLU A 311 -8.22 9.07 5.77
C GLU A 311 -8.50 10.58 5.68
N LEU A 312 -9.43 10.97 4.82
CA LEU A 312 -9.84 12.35 4.66
C LEU A 312 -10.49 12.89 5.94
N LEU A 313 -11.49 12.18 6.48
CA LEU A 313 -12.16 12.53 7.73
C LEU A 313 -11.18 12.63 8.91
N ARG A 314 -10.16 11.77 8.97
CA ARG A 314 -9.09 11.86 9.98
C ARG A 314 -8.20 13.08 9.77
N GLY A 315 -7.84 13.41 8.53
CA GLY A 315 -7.09 14.62 8.21
C GLY A 315 -7.84 15.89 8.63
N VAL A 316 -9.15 15.91 8.39
CA VAL A 316 -10.07 16.95 8.89
C VAL A 316 -9.96 17.07 10.41
N ASP A 317 -10.23 16.00 11.15
CA ASP A 317 -10.26 16.09 12.62
C ASP A 317 -8.91 16.55 13.20
N LYS A 318 -7.78 16.11 12.60
CA LYS A 318 -6.43 16.59 12.96
C LYS A 318 -6.27 18.10 12.70
N ASP A 319 -6.67 18.58 11.53
CA ASP A 319 -6.54 20.00 11.18
C ASP A 319 -7.42 20.90 12.08
N GLN A 320 -8.60 20.42 12.50
CA GLN A 320 -9.48 21.13 13.43
C GLN A 320 -8.89 21.17 14.84
N ALA A 321 -8.40 20.02 15.34
CA ALA A 321 -7.76 19.95 16.65
C ALA A 321 -6.52 20.86 16.74
N ALA A 322 -5.80 21.04 15.62
CA ALA A 322 -4.63 21.91 15.53
C ALA A 322 -4.97 23.41 15.40
N GLY A 323 -6.25 23.80 15.29
CA GLY A 323 -6.64 25.20 15.08
C GLY A 323 -6.17 25.81 13.75
N THR A 324 -5.65 25.01 12.82
CA THR A 324 -5.07 25.45 11.54
C THR A 324 -6.10 25.78 10.45
N TRP A 325 -7.37 25.93 10.84
CA TRP A 325 -8.47 26.17 9.93
C TRP A 325 -9.31 27.36 10.39
N VAL A 326 -9.33 28.40 9.55
CA VAL A 326 -10.11 29.62 9.74
C VAL A 326 -10.84 29.90 8.42
N GLY A 327 -12.08 29.42 8.28
CA GLY A 327 -12.86 29.63 7.06
C GLY A 327 -14.29 29.04 7.13
N PRO A 328 -15.30 29.73 6.53
CA PRO A 328 -16.72 29.34 6.62
C PRO A 328 -17.11 28.19 5.70
N VAL A 329 -16.23 27.77 4.76
CA VAL A 329 -16.54 26.69 3.82
C VAL A 329 -16.51 25.35 4.56
N PRO A 330 -17.61 24.60 4.58
CA PRO A 330 -17.65 23.28 5.15
C PRO A 330 -16.69 22.37 4.36
N ARG A 331 -15.90 21.53 5.04
CA ARG A 331 -14.95 20.55 4.44
C ARG A 331 -15.63 19.46 3.55
N TRP A 332 -16.86 19.71 3.10
CA TRP A 332 -17.69 18.93 2.20
C TRP A 332 -17.17 18.89 0.77
N THR A 333 -16.51 19.95 0.30
CA THR A 333 -15.83 19.94 -1.00
C THR A 333 -14.73 18.87 -1.02
N PHE A 334 -14.05 18.65 0.10
CA PHE A 334 -13.08 17.57 0.24
C PHE A 334 -13.75 16.19 0.24
N TYR A 335 -14.88 16.02 0.94
CA TYR A 335 -15.62 14.75 0.93
C TYR A 335 -16.14 14.43 -0.47
N ALA A 336 -16.61 15.44 -1.19
CA ALA A 336 -17.08 15.31 -2.56
C ALA A 336 -15.96 15.04 -3.57
N LEU A 337 -14.78 15.67 -3.46
CA LEU A 337 -13.63 15.37 -4.33
C LEU A 337 -12.95 14.05 -3.98
N GLY A 338 -12.88 13.72 -2.69
CA GLY A 338 -12.34 12.45 -2.22
C GLY A 338 -13.22 11.29 -2.67
N LEU A 339 -14.54 11.42 -2.52
CA LEU A 339 -15.52 10.45 -2.97
C LEU A 339 -15.65 10.42 -4.50
N ALA A 340 -15.79 11.57 -5.17
CA ALA A 340 -15.91 11.62 -6.63
C ALA A 340 -14.59 11.25 -7.32
N GLY A 341 -13.43 11.59 -6.76
CA GLY A 341 -12.13 11.15 -7.27
C GLY A 341 -11.86 9.66 -7.04
N SER A 342 -12.22 9.11 -5.88
CA SER A 342 -12.07 7.67 -5.59
C SER A 342 -13.10 6.79 -6.28
N VAL A 343 -14.27 7.33 -6.63
CA VAL A 343 -15.29 6.65 -7.44
C VAL A 343 -15.00 6.83 -8.95
N LEU A 344 -14.66 8.01 -9.47
CA LEU A 344 -14.48 8.19 -10.92
C LEU A 344 -13.12 7.71 -11.46
N VAL A 345 -12.00 7.94 -10.77
CA VAL A 345 -10.66 7.46 -11.25
C VAL A 345 -10.60 5.94 -11.32
N VAL A 346 -11.32 5.29 -10.41
CA VAL A 346 -11.39 3.84 -10.28
C VAL A 346 -12.40 3.22 -11.26
N TRP A 347 -13.53 3.88 -11.50
CA TRP A 347 -14.65 3.29 -12.25
C TRP A 347 -14.66 3.62 -13.75
N THR A 348 -13.86 4.59 -14.23
CA THR A 348 -13.97 5.05 -15.65
C THR A 348 -12.66 5.22 -16.41
N ALA A 349 -11.49 4.86 -15.89
CA ALA A 349 -10.21 5.13 -16.57
C ALA A 349 -9.91 4.16 -17.74
N PRO A 350 -9.79 4.63 -19.01
CA PRO A 350 -9.43 3.79 -20.14
C PRO A 350 -7.93 3.44 -20.20
N THR A 351 -7.61 2.38 -20.93
CA THR A 351 -6.29 1.74 -21.07
C THR A 351 -5.17 2.61 -21.67
N TRP A 352 -5.45 3.79 -22.24
CA TRP A 352 -4.45 4.65 -22.88
C TRP A 352 -3.80 5.69 -21.94
N ALA A 353 -4.20 5.75 -20.66
CA ALA A 353 -3.55 6.53 -19.60
C ALA A 353 -2.12 6.06 -19.24
N ARG A 354 -1.45 5.27 -20.10
CA ARG A 354 -0.14 4.65 -19.84
C ARG A 354 1.05 5.61 -19.99
N THR A 355 0.89 6.77 -20.66
CA THR A 355 2.00 7.69 -20.97
C THR A 355 1.88 9.09 -20.37
N ALA A 356 0.66 9.58 -20.09
CA ALA A 356 0.41 10.84 -19.39
C ALA A 356 0.99 10.94 -17.95
N PRO A 357 1.16 9.85 -17.17
CA PRO A 357 1.68 9.93 -15.82
C PRO A 357 3.07 10.57 -15.76
N LEU A 358 3.95 10.33 -16.74
CA LEU A 358 5.34 10.84 -16.70
C LEU A 358 5.43 12.37 -16.83
N PHE A 359 4.56 13.00 -17.63
CA PHE A 359 4.52 14.46 -17.77
C PHE A 359 3.83 15.16 -16.58
N LEU A 360 2.75 14.57 -16.07
CA LEU A 360 2.12 15.02 -14.81
C LEU A 360 3.10 14.88 -13.63
N LEU A 361 3.86 13.78 -13.58
CA LEU A 361 4.90 13.53 -12.59
C LEU A 361 6.03 14.57 -12.66
N ALA A 362 6.51 14.87 -13.87
CA ALA A 362 7.53 15.91 -14.08
C ALA A 362 7.02 17.30 -13.68
N ALA A 363 5.76 17.64 -14.02
CA ALA A 363 5.12 18.88 -13.61
C ALA A 363 4.92 18.96 -12.08
N MET A 364 4.57 17.84 -11.43
CA MET A 364 4.45 17.74 -9.98
C MET A 364 5.81 17.92 -9.27
N ILE A 365 6.89 17.37 -9.83
CA ILE A 365 8.26 17.52 -9.32
C ILE A 365 8.73 18.98 -9.46
N TYR A 366 8.39 19.63 -10.57
CA TYR A 366 8.72 21.04 -10.81
C TYR A 366 7.93 21.99 -9.88
N ALA A 367 6.65 21.68 -9.61
CA ALA A 367 5.81 22.44 -8.69
C ALA A 367 6.33 22.39 -7.22
N ASP A 368 6.90 21.26 -6.76
CA ASP A 368 7.51 21.12 -5.43
C ASP A 368 8.66 22.12 -5.20
N ARG A 369 9.44 22.46 -6.24
CA ARG A 369 10.63 23.32 -6.09
C ARG A 369 10.34 24.82 -6.05
N ARG A 370 9.24 25.27 -6.67
CA ARG A 370 9.08 26.69 -7.02
C ARG A 370 7.95 27.40 -6.26
N TRP A 371 6.98 26.68 -5.68
CA TRP A 371 5.70 27.23 -5.20
C TRP A 371 5.44 27.09 -3.68
N MET A 372 6.45 26.74 -2.87
CA MET A 372 6.30 26.68 -1.41
C MET A 372 6.40 28.07 -0.76
N LYS A 373 5.29 28.83 -0.73
CA LYS A 373 5.05 29.90 0.25
C LYS A 373 3.74 29.67 1.00
N GLU A 374 3.78 29.88 2.33
CA GLU A 374 2.79 29.85 3.43
C GLU A 374 1.33 29.37 3.25
N PRO A 375 0.66 28.94 4.36
CA PRO A 375 -0.72 28.46 4.35
C PRO A 375 -1.76 29.59 4.17
N ASP A 376 -2.61 29.39 3.15
CA ASP A 376 -4.05 29.69 3.09
C ASP A 376 -4.58 30.87 3.93
N LYS A 377 -4.69 32.04 3.28
CA LYS A 377 -5.51 33.17 3.74
C LYS A 377 -6.86 33.16 3.01
N SER A 378 -7.65 32.07 3.07
CA SER A 378 -9.00 32.10 2.51
C SER A 378 -9.81 33.19 3.23
N GLY A 379 -9.93 34.34 2.58
CA GLY A 379 -10.60 35.51 3.11
C GLY A 379 -12.11 35.33 3.18
N THR A 380 -12.79 36.32 3.75
CA THR A 380 -14.24 36.49 3.68
C THR A 380 -14.64 37.46 2.56
N ASP A 381 -13.68 37.86 1.72
CA ASP A 381 -13.85 38.84 0.65
C ASP A 381 -14.59 38.25 -0.56
N VAL A 382 -15.08 39.15 -1.42
CA VAL A 382 -15.88 38.82 -2.60
C VAL A 382 -15.11 37.89 -3.55
N VAL A 383 -13.81 38.13 -3.73
CA VAL A 383 -12.95 37.28 -4.57
C VAL A 383 -12.91 35.85 -4.06
N ALA A 384 -12.74 35.64 -2.75
CA ALA A 384 -12.78 34.32 -2.15
C ALA A 384 -14.14 33.64 -2.34
N TRP A 385 -15.26 34.38 -2.26
CA TRP A 385 -16.59 33.85 -2.54
C TRP A 385 -16.80 33.47 -4.00
N THR A 386 -16.32 34.27 -4.95
CA THR A 386 -16.38 33.95 -6.38
C THR A 386 -15.58 32.69 -6.70
N ILE A 387 -14.34 32.59 -6.20
CA ILE A 387 -13.49 31.39 -6.35
C ILE A 387 -14.20 30.15 -5.79
N ARG A 388 -14.88 30.29 -4.65
CA ARG A 388 -15.68 29.20 -4.06
C ARG A 388 -16.83 28.80 -4.98
N GLY A 389 -17.66 29.76 -5.41
CA GLY A 389 -18.78 29.51 -6.31
C GLY A 389 -18.37 28.79 -7.59
N LEU A 390 -17.33 29.29 -8.25
CA LEU A 390 -16.77 28.66 -9.45
C LEU A 390 -16.26 27.24 -9.18
N SER A 391 -15.57 27.02 -8.04
CA SER A 391 -15.10 25.68 -7.67
C SER A 391 -16.25 24.69 -7.45
N TRP A 392 -17.38 25.15 -6.90
CA TRP A 392 -18.58 24.32 -6.76
C TRP A 392 -19.22 24.00 -8.10
N LEU A 393 -19.27 24.96 -9.03
CA LEU A 393 -19.77 24.71 -10.40
C LEU A 393 -18.92 23.66 -11.12
N CYS A 394 -17.59 23.72 -11.01
CA CYS A 394 -16.71 22.69 -11.56
C CYS A 394 -17.02 21.30 -10.99
N LEU A 395 -17.21 21.21 -9.67
CA LEU A 395 -17.52 19.96 -8.99
C LEU A 395 -18.92 19.43 -9.37
N ILE A 396 -19.92 20.30 -9.48
CA ILE A 396 -21.28 19.93 -9.90
C ILE A 396 -21.25 19.40 -11.33
N GLY A 397 -20.55 20.09 -12.24
CA GLY A 397 -20.37 19.62 -13.63
C GLY A 397 -19.67 18.27 -13.70
N PHE A 398 -18.64 18.06 -12.88
CA PHE A 398 -17.93 16.78 -12.80
C PHE A 398 -18.85 15.64 -12.35
N VAL A 399 -19.67 15.86 -11.31
CA VAL A 399 -20.63 14.87 -10.82
C VAL A 399 -21.76 14.62 -11.83
N ALA A 400 -22.23 15.67 -12.52
CA ALA A 400 -23.23 15.54 -13.58
C ALA A 400 -22.74 14.66 -14.73
N ILE A 401 -21.48 14.79 -15.14
CA ILE A 401 -20.87 13.89 -16.13
C ILE A 401 -20.77 12.45 -15.58
N GLY A 402 -20.44 12.28 -14.30
CA GLY A 402 -20.51 10.98 -13.66
C GLY A 402 -21.90 10.34 -13.74
N ALA A 403 -22.96 11.13 -13.61
CA ALA A 403 -24.35 10.67 -13.74
C ALA A 403 -24.68 10.23 -15.18
N VAL A 404 -24.08 10.85 -16.20
CA VAL A 404 -24.14 10.41 -17.60
C VAL A 404 -23.42 9.07 -17.78
N PHE A 405 -22.23 8.89 -17.18
CA PHE A 405 -21.54 7.59 -17.23
C PHE A 405 -22.31 6.48 -16.52
N ALA A 406 -22.98 6.78 -15.41
CA ALA A 406 -23.83 5.82 -14.71
C ALA A 406 -25.03 5.39 -15.57
N ASP A 407 -25.66 6.35 -16.27
CA ASP A 407 -26.72 6.09 -17.26
C ASP A 407 -26.24 5.14 -18.37
N LEU A 408 -25.15 5.51 -19.04
CA LEU A 408 -24.54 4.71 -20.11
C LEU A 408 -24.12 3.34 -19.59
N GLY A 409 -23.62 3.28 -18.35
CA GLY A 409 -23.29 2.05 -17.64
C GLY A 409 -24.45 1.06 -17.61
N VAL A 410 -25.64 1.52 -17.20
CA VAL A 410 -26.85 0.69 -17.18
C VAL A 410 -27.32 0.34 -18.59
N LEU A 411 -27.28 1.30 -19.53
CA LEU A 411 -27.74 1.09 -20.89
C LEU A 411 -26.97 -0.05 -21.58
N TYR A 412 -25.64 -0.02 -21.49
CA TYR A 412 -24.75 -0.92 -22.23
C TYR A 412 -24.37 -2.18 -21.47
N TYR A 413 -24.09 -2.07 -20.18
CA TYR A 413 -23.44 -3.15 -19.43
C TYR A 413 -24.40 -3.89 -18.50
N PHE A 414 -25.56 -3.31 -18.19
CA PHE A 414 -26.56 -3.99 -17.37
C PHE A 414 -27.60 -4.71 -18.24
N ASN A 415 -27.57 -6.04 -18.19
CA ASN A 415 -28.61 -6.89 -18.75
C ASN A 415 -29.32 -7.63 -17.60
N PRO A 416 -30.60 -7.28 -17.31
CA PRO A 416 -31.33 -7.95 -16.25
C PRO A 416 -31.53 -9.44 -16.57
N PRO A 417 -31.44 -10.33 -15.57
CA PRO A 417 -31.81 -11.74 -15.73
C PRO A 417 -33.24 -11.88 -16.25
N LYS A 418 -33.53 -12.89 -17.08
CA LYS A 418 -34.87 -13.08 -17.67
C LYS A 418 -36.00 -13.20 -16.63
N ASP A 419 -35.69 -13.78 -15.47
CA ASP A 419 -36.67 -14.00 -14.39
C ASP A 419 -36.67 -12.89 -13.33
N ALA A 420 -36.00 -11.76 -13.62
CA ALA A 420 -35.92 -10.66 -12.66
C ALA A 420 -37.28 -9.94 -12.50
N PRO A 421 -37.55 -9.35 -11.32
CA PRO A 421 -38.74 -8.56 -11.07
C PRO A 421 -38.94 -7.44 -12.11
N ALA A 422 -40.20 -7.06 -12.37
CA ALA A 422 -40.56 -6.10 -13.42
C ALA A 422 -39.80 -4.75 -13.32
N TRP A 423 -39.48 -4.29 -12.11
CA TRP A 423 -38.70 -3.06 -11.90
C TRP A 423 -37.24 -3.20 -12.37
N LEU A 424 -36.63 -4.38 -12.27
CA LEU A 424 -35.27 -4.65 -12.74
C LEU A 424 -35.21 -4.86 -14.25
N GLN A 425 -36.33 -5.27 -14.86
CA GLN A 425 -36.46 -5.35 -16.32
C GLN A 425 -36.57 -3.96 -16.97
N ASN A 426 -37.04 -2.95 -16.24
CA ASN A 426 -37.22 -1.61 -16.75
C ASN A 426 -35.88 -0.86 -16.81
N LYS A 427 -35.15 -1.00 -17.94
CA LYS A 427 -33.88 -0.30 -18.16
C LYS A 427 -33.98 1.22 -18.04
N ALA A 428 -35.08 1.85 -18.46
CA ALA A 428 -35.25 3.30 -18.36
C ALA A 428 -35.35 3.77 -16.89
N LEU A 429 -36.06 3.02 -16.06
CA LEU A 429 -36.11 3.25 -14.62
C LEU A 429 -34.72 3.12 -13.98
N LEU A 430 -34.00 2.05 -14.32
CA LEU A 430 -32.67 1.79 -13.76
C LEU A 430 -31.63 2.83 -14.17
N ARG A 431 -31.70 3.31 -15.42
CA ARG A 431 -30.90 4.41 -15.96
C ARG A 431 -31.08 5.69 -15.14
N ASN A 432 -32.33 6.13 -15.00
CA ASN A 432 -32.67 7.30 -14.17
C ASN A 432 -32.23 7.10 -12.71
N ALA A 433 -32.46 5.92 -12.15
CA ALA A 433 -32.05 5.60 -10.79
C ALA A 433 -30.52 5.67 -10.63
N ALA A 434 -29.74 5.18 -11.59
CA ALA A 434 -28.28 5.23 -11.57
C ALA A 434 -27.76 6.67 -11.62
N SER A 435 -28.27 7.50 -12.53
CA SER A 435 -27.90 8.92 -12.60
C SER A 435 -28.26 9.70 -11.32
N ILE A 436 -29.47 9.48 -10.79
CA ILE A 436 -29.91 10.10 -9.53
C ILE A 436 -29.04 9.62 -8.37
N ALA A 437 -28.67 8.33 -8.33
CA ALA A 437 -27.82 7.77 -7.29
C ALA A 437 -26.42 8.39 -7.28
N THR A 438 -25.85 8.73 -8.45
CA THR A 438 -24.54 9.40 -8.54
C THR A 438 -24.49 10.73 -7.78
N ILE A 439 -25.62 11.42 -7.64
CA ILE A 439 -25.73 12.69 -6.90
C ILE A 439 -26.25 12.46 -5.48
N SER A 440 -27.35 11.72 -5.36
CA SER A 440 -28.09 11.57 -4.10
C SER A 440 -27.33 10.73 -3.06
N VAL A 441 -26.59 9.69 -3.46
CA VAL A 441 -25.83 8.85 -2.53
C VAL A 441 -24.70 9.64 -1.86
N PRO A 442 -23.82 10.37 -2.59
CA PRO A 442 -22.85 11.27 -1.97
C PRO A 442 -23.45 12.28 -1.00
N LEU A 443 -24.56 12.93 -1.38
CA LEU A 443 -25.24 13.92 -0.54
C LEU A 443 -25.86 13.30 0.71
N PHE A 444 -26.43 12.10 0.58
CA PHE A 444 -26.97 11.36 1.71
C PHE A 444 -25.86 10.92 2.68
N LEU A 445 -24.81 10.29 2.18
CA LEU A 445 -23.64 9.90 2.98
C LEU A 445 -23.04 11.12 3.69
N ALA A 446 -23.02 12.25 2.99
CA ALA A 446 -22.60 13.51 3.54
C ALA A 446 -23.46 13.98 4.72
N ALA A 447 -24.77 14.06 4.52
CA ALA A 447 -25.72 14.41 5.58
C ALA A 447 -25.60 13.45 6.78
N VAL A 448 -25.50 12.15 6.54
CA VAL A 448 -25.29 11.15 7.60
C VAL A 448 -24.01 11.40 8.37
N ILE A 449 -22.89 11.66 7.70
CA ILE A 449 -21.61 11.95 8.37
C ILE A 449 -21.71 13.24 9.21
N LEU A 450 -22.41 14.28 8.74
CA LEU A 450 -22.69 15.47 9.54
C LEU A 450 -23.48 15.15 10.80
N ILE A 451 -24.59 14.44 10.62
CA ILE A 451 -25.49 14.09 11.72
C ILE A 451 -24.71 13.27 12.76
N LEU A 452 -23.95 12.27 12.32
CA LEU A 452 -23.10 11.47 13.20
C LEU A 452 -22.07 12.34 13.92
N ARG A 453 -21.40 13.24 13.21
CA ARG A 453 -20.34 14.08 13.79
C ARG A 453 -20.88 15.06 14.83
N THR A 454 -22.05 15.64 14.59
CA THR A 454 -22.68 16.64 15.44
C THR A 454 -23.41 16.00 16.63
N TRP A 455 -24.23 14.99 16.38
CA TRP A 455 -25.16 14.43 17.38
C TRP A 455 -24.70 13.10 17.99
N MET A 456 -23.84 12.34 17.30
CA MET A 456 -23.41 11.00 17.75
C MET A 456 -21.89 10.79 17.63
N PRO A 457 -21.05 11.60 18.30
CA PRO A 457 -19.60 11.63 18.07
C PRO A 457 -18.89 10.30 18.32
N ARG A 458 -19.45 9.42 19.17
CA ARG A 458 -18.94 8.04 19.35
C ARG A 458 -19.16 7.20 18.09
N ALA A 459 -20.36 7.24 17.51
CA ALA A 459 -20.67 6.54 16.28
C ALA A 459 -19.89 7.13 15.09
N TYR A 460 -19.73 8.46 15.02
CA TYR A 460 -18.85 9.09 14.03
C TYR A 460 -17.42 8.55 14.07
N ARG A 461 -16.81 8.47 15.27
CA ARG A 461 -15.45 7.91 15.40
C ARG A 461 -15.38 6.45 14.97
N PHE A 462 -16.40 5.65 15.30
CA PHE A 462 -16.49 4.27 14.82
C PHE A 462 -16.57 4.22 13.29
N THR A 463 -17.49 4.96 12.67
CA THR A 463 -17.65 5.04 11.21
C THR A 463 -16.36 5.50 10.52
N ARG A 464 -15.70 6.53 11.05
CA ARG A 464 -14.45 7.09 10.53
C ARG A 464 -13.26 6.11 10.64
N ASP A 465 -13.10 5.45 11.78
CA ASP A 465 -11.91 4.65 12.08
C ASP A 465 -12.04 3.18 11.69
N TRP A 466 -13.27 2.65 11.65
CA TRP A 466 -13.58 1.28 11.24
C TRP A 466 -14.22 1.24 9.86
N LEU A 467 -15.44 1.73 9.67
CA LEU A 467 -16.19 1.54 8.41
C LEU A 467 -15.46 2.13 7.19
N PHE A 468 -15.04 3.38 7.28
CA PHE A 468 -14.24 4.05 6.24
C PHE A 468 -12.75 4.05 6.59
N GLY A 469 -12.37 3.52 7.73
CA GLY A 469 -11.01 3.61 8.24
C GLY A 469 -10.19 2.38 7.88
N LYS A 470 -8.88 2.57 7.82
CA LYS A 470 -7.92 1.52 7.46
C LYS A 470 -7.97 0.26 8.34
N ARG A 471 -8.58 0.33 9.53
CA ARG A 471 -8.71 -0.81 10.44
C ARG A 471 -9.56 -1.92 9.83
N LEU A 472 -10.70 -1.61 9.21
CA LEU A 472 -11.49 -2.63 8.54
C LEU A 472 -10.78 -3.11 7.28
N TRP A 473 -10.44 -2.17 6.40
CA TRP A 473 -9.95 -2.46 5.05
C TRP A 473 -8.62 -3.21 5.06
N LEU A 474 -7.60 -2.70 5.77
CA LEU A 474 -6.29 -3.34 5.79
C LEU A 474 -6.26 -4.61 6.61
N THR A 475 -7.01 -4.70 7.72
CA THR A 475 -7.02 -5.91 8.55
C THR A 475 -7.75 -7.04 7.84
N MET A 476 -8.91 -6.78 7.25
CA MET A 476 -9.60 -7.78 6.44
C MET A 476 -8.76 -8.18 5.23
N GLY A 477 -8.15 -7.21 4.53
CA GLY A 477 -7.23 -7.47 3.44
C GLY A 477 -6.05 -8.36 3.86
N LEU A 478 -5.41 -8.07 4.99
CA LEU A 478 -4.31 -8.87 5.52
C LEU A 478 -4.75 -10.31 5.83
N PHE A 479 -5.88 -10.51 6.50
CA PHE A 479 -6.38 -11.85 6.81
C PHE A 479 -6.81 -12.61 5.57
N MET A 480 -7.44 -11.92 4.60
CA MET A 480 -7.78 -12.51 3.32
C MET A 480 -6.53 -13.02 2.59
N HIS A 481 -5.49 -12.19 2.52
CA HIS A 481 -4.23 -12.55 1.88
C HIS A 481 -3.51 -13.69 2.61
N ILE A 482 -3.43 -13.66 3.94
CA ILE A 482 -2.90 -14.81 4.71
C ILE A 482 -3.71 -16.07 4.43
N GLY A 483 -5.04 -15.98 4.37
CA GLY A 483 -5.91 -17.10 4.00
C GLY A 483 -5.59 -17.66 2.61
N ILE A 484 -5.42 -16.78 1.62
CA ILE A 484 -5.03 -17.16 0.25
C ILE A 484 -3.66 -17.85 0.26
N ASP A 485 -2.64 -17.31 0.94
CA ASP A 485 -1.31 -17.94 0.99
C ASP A 485 -1.33 -19.32 1.66
N LEU A 486 -2.16 -19.50 2.69
CA LEU A 486 -2.28 -20.79 3.38
C LEU A 486 -3.05 -21.84 2.57
N THR A 487 -4.03 -21.42 1.76
CA THR A 487 -4.97 -22.33 1.09
C THR A 487 -4.73 -22.50 -0.40
N MET A 488 -4.11 -21.50 -1.04
CA MET A 488 -3.93 -21.42 -2.49
C MET A 488 -2.46 -21.26 -2.90
N ASN A 489 -2.17 -21.70 -4.11
CA ASN A 489 -0.89 -21.54 -4.79
C ASN A 489 -1.06 -20.53 -5.94
N VAL A 490 -0.90 -19.24 -5.62
CA VAL A 490 -1.09 -18.12 -6.56
C VAL A 490 0.21 -17.33 -6.78
N GLY A 491 1.36 -18.00 -6.60
CA GLY A 491 2.68 -17.39 -6.70
C GLY A 491 2.89 -16.27 -5.69
N THR A 492 3.64 -15.24 -6.08
CA THR A 492 4.11 -14.15 -5.20
C THR A 492 3.09 -13.02 -5.04
N PHE A 493 1.91 -13.14 -5.67
CA PHE A 493 0.86 -12.14 -5.61
C PHE A 493 0.53 -11.75 -4.16
N VAL A 494 0.37 -12.73 -3.28
CA VAL A 494 -0.03 -12.47 -1.91
C VAL A 494 1.02 -11.67 -1.15
N GLN A 495 2.29 -12.02 -1.32
CA GLN A 495 3.42 -11.40 -0.65
C GLN A 495 3.56 -9.94 -1.09
N VAL A 496 3.40 -9.66 -2.39
CA VAL A 496 3.40 -8.29 -2.93
C VAL A 496 2.24 -7.47 -2.35
N MET A 497 1.02 -8.04 -2.30
CA MET A 497 -0.15 -7.31 -1.77
C MET A 497 -0.02 -7.00 -0.27
N ILE A 498 0.52 -7.93 0.53
CA ILE A 498 0.81 -7.69 1.96
C ILE A 498 1.92 -6.63 2.10
N ALA A 499 2.96 -6.69 1.27
CA ALA A 499 4.09 -5.77 1.32
C ALA A 499 3.72 -4.31 1.06
N VAL A 500 2.64 -4.04 0.33
CA VAL A 500 2.19 -2.66 0.06
C VAL A 500 1.27 -2.08 1.13
N TYR A 501 0.60 -2.88 1.96
CA TYR A 501 -0.30 -2.36 3.00
C TYR A 501 0.33 -1.37 3.98
N PRO A 502 1.60 -1.50 4.41
CA PRO A 502 2.23 -0.53 5.30
C PRO A 502 2.27 0.91 4.75
N ILE A 503 2.09 1.12 3.43
CA ILE A 503 2.01 2.46 2.82
C ILE A 503 0.85 3.30 3.38
N TRP A 504 -0.19 2.65 3.90
CA TRP A 504 -1.38 3.28 4.50
C TRP A 504 -1.21 3.62 6.00
N LEU A 505 -0.11 3.20 6.62
CA LEU A 505 0.13 3.42 8.04
C LEU A 505 0.86 4.75 8.25
N ALA A 506 0.29 5.62 9.09
CA ALA A 506 1.02 6.80 9.57
C ALA A 506 1.95 6.38 10.72
N GLY A 507 2.88 7.26 11.08
CA GLY A 507 3.80 7.02 12.19
C GLY A 507 3.10 6.60 13.49
N ASP A 508 2.00 7.27 13.84
CA ASP A 508 1.19 6.95 15.03
C ASP A 508 0.62 5.51 14.98
N ASP A 509 0.26 5.03 13.80
CA ASP A 509 -0.27 3.68 13.60
C ASP A 509 0.82 2.63 13.71
N VAL A 510 2.01 2.92 13.15
CA VAL A 510 3.19 2.08 13.30
C VAL A 510 3.59 1.99 14.78
N ASP A 511 3.53 3.09 15.52
CA ASP A 511 3.77 3.09 16.96
C ASP A 511 2.70 2.33 17.74
N ALA A 512 1.43 2.46 17.36
CA ALA A 512 0.36 1.68 17.96
C ALA A 512 0.55 0.18 17.70
N MET A 513 0.94 -0.21 16.48
CA MET A 513 1.27 -1.57 16.09
C MET A 513 2.44 -2.10 16.94
N TRP A 514 3.54 -1.34 17.05
CA TRP A 514 4.68 -1.78 17.86
C TRP A 514 4.34 -1.91 19.34
N ARG A 515 3.58 -0.95 19.90
CA ARG A 515 3.08 -1.06 21.27
C ARG A 515 2.23 -2.32 21.44
N TYR A 516 1.34 -2.63 20.50
CA TYR A 516 0.52 -3.82 20.56
C TYR A 516 1.32 -5.12 20.51
N LEU A 517 2.30 -5.21 19.60
CA LEU A 517 3.13 -6.40 19.40
C LEU A 517 4.09 -6.64 20.59
N LEU A 518 4.64 -5.59 21.16
CA LEU A 518 5.71 -5.68 22.17
C LEU A 518 5.17 -5.67 23.61
N TRP A 519 4.04 -5.00 23.85
CA TRP A 519 3.46 -4.92 25.18
C TRP A 519 2.74 -6.22 25.52
N ARG A 520 2.90 -6.69 26.75
CA ARG A 520 2.22 -7.90 27.19
C ARG A 520 0.74 -7.60 27.44
N ALA A 521 -0.11 -8.61 27.26
CA ALA A 521 -1.49 -8.54 27.72
C ALA A 521 -1.52 -8.28 29.24
N ALA A 522 -2.39 -7.37 29.68
CA ALA A 522 -2.62 -7.10 31.09
C ALA A 522 -3.25 -8.32 31.77
N LYS A 523 -2.82 -8.63 33.01
CA LYS A 523 -3.52 -9.63 33.84
C LYS A 523 -4.88 -9.08 34.29
N PRO A 524 -5.86 -9.93 34.63
CA PRO A 524 -7.10 -9.44 35.24
C PRO A 524 -6.81 -8.59 36.48
N GLY A 525 -7.39 -7.39 36.57
CA GLY A 525 -7.13 -6.42 37.64
C GLY A 525 -5.95 -5.47 37.38
N GLU A 526 -5.21 -5.64 36.27
CA GLU A 526 -4.04 -4.83 35.92
C GLU A 526 -4.35 -3.86 34.78
N ALA A 527 -3.79 -2.65 34.80
CA ALA A 527 -3.89 -1.64 33.73
C ALA A 527 -5.32 -1.41 33.21
N GLY A 528 -6.29 -1.34 34.14
CA GLY A 528 -7.70 -1.12 33.83
C GLY A 528 -8.43 -2.33 33.23
N ARG A 529 -7.78 -3.49 33.10
CA ARG A 529 -8.46 -4.75 32.78
C ARG A 529 -9.30 -5.19 33.97
N PRO A 530 -10.61 -5.49 33.81
CA PRO A 530 -11.43 -5.84 34.97
C PRO A 530 -10.91 -7.11 35.69
N PRO A 531 -11.12 -7.29 37.01
CA PRO A 531 -10.71 -8.50 37.74
C PRO A 531 -11.67 -9.67 37.47
N VAL A 532 -11.20 -10.92 37.56
CA VAL A 532 -12.02 -12.12 37.24
C VAL A 532 -13.31 -12.12 38.08
N PRO A 533 -14.51 -12.25 37.46
CA PRO A 533 -15.76 -12.19 38.19
C PRO A 533 -15.97 -13.45 39.04
N LYS A 534 -16.67 -13.30 40.16
CA LYS A 534 -17.15 -14.41 40.98
C LYS A 534 -18.35 -15.10 40.28
N GLY A 535 -18.42 -16.43 40.34
CA GLY A 535 -19.49 -17.26 39.73
C GLY A 535 -19.10 -17.93 38.40
N SER A 536 -19.51 -19.19 38.21
CA SER A 536 -19.13 -20.03 37.05
C SER A 536 -19.63 -19.49 35.71
N LEU A 537 -20.90 -19.07 35.63
CA LEU A 537 -21.51 -18.53 34.41
C LEU A 537 -20.82 -17.25 33.91
N ARG A 538 -20.51 -16.33 34.84
CA ARG A 538 -19.82 -15.07 34.53
C ARG A 538 -18.36 -15.30 34.16
N ARG A 539 -17.70 -16.32 34.72
CA ARG A 539 -16.36 -16.74 34.27
C ARG A 539 -16.40 -17.30 32.85
N PHE A 540 -17.39 -18.12 32.52
CA PHE A 540 -17.55 -18.68 31.18
C PHE A 540 -17.79 -17.60 30.13
N GLY A 541 -18.75 -16.69 30.37
CA GLY A 541 -18.99 -15.56 29.47
C GLY A 541 -17.75 -14.68 29.31
N ARG A 542 -16.92 -14.58 30.35
CA ARG A 542 -15.66 -13.85 30.28
C ARG A 542 -14.56 -14.57 29.52
N LEU A 543 -14.56 -15.90 29.47
CA LEU A 543 -13.64 -16.68 28.65
C LEU A 543 -13.80 -16.32 27.17
N LEU A 544 -15.04 -16.12 26.71
CA LEU A 544 -15.36 -15.73 25.33
C LEU A 544 -14.82 -14.33 24.98
N ILE A 545 -14.84 -13.38 25.93
CA ILE A 545 -14.39 -11.99 25.72
C ILE A 545 -12.89 -11.83 26.04
N ALA A 546 -12.28 -12.80 26.74
CA ALA A 546 -10.87 -12.73 27.16
C ALA A 546 -9.87 -12.47 26.01
N PRO A 547 -10.03 -13.02 24.78
CA PRO A 547 -9.17 -12.66 23.65
C PRO A 547 -9.23 -11.16 23.31
N PHE A 548 -10.43 -10.57 23.28
CA PHE A 548 -10.62 -9.14 23.02
C PHE A 548 -10.05 -8.27 24.15
N GLU A 549 -10.22 -8.68 25.41
CA GLU A 549 -9.60 -7.97 26.54
C GLU A 549 -8.07 -8.05 26.48
N ARG A 550 -7.49 -9.22 26.15
CA ARG A 550 -6.03 -9.38 25.99
C ARG A 550 -5.49 -8.54 24.84
N ALA A 551 -6.27 -8.35 23.79
CA ALA A 551 -5.92 -7.44 22.70
C ALA A 551 -5.96 -5.97 23.16
N LYS A 552 -7.03 -5.55 23.85
CA LYS A 552 -7.26 -4.15 24.25
C LYS A 552 -6.36 -3.67 25.40
N TYR A 553 -6.25 -4.45 26.47
CA TYR A 553 -5.53 -4.04 27.68
C TYR A 553 -4.11 -4.59 27.65
N ARG A 554 -3.15 -3.68 27.49
CA ARG A 554 -1.73 -3.97 27.33
C ARG A 554 -0.90 -3.20 28.35
N VAL A 555 0.14 -3.84 28.88
CA VAL A 555 1.05 -3.26 29.87
C VAL A 555 2.40 -3.04 29.22
N ARG A 556 2.88 -1.79 29.24
CA ARG A 556 4.24 -1.45 28.81
C ARG A 556 5.21 -2.28 29.64
N ARG A 557 6.07 -3.06 28.98
CA ARG A 557 7.17 -3.72 29.67
C ARG A 557 8.15 -2.63 30.16
N PRO A 558 8.76 -2.77 31.35
CA PRO A 558 9.83 -1.86 31.75
C PRO A 558 10.90 -1.83 30.64
N ALA A 559 11.53 -0.68 30.47
CA ALA A 559 12.61 -0.54 29.50
C ALA A 559 13.79 -1.42 29.92
N TRP A 560 14.53 -1.92 28.94
CA TRP A 560 15.85 -2.48 29.20
C TRP A 560 16.77 -1.36 29.66
N VAL A 561 17.74 -1.66 30.50
CA VAL A 561 18.70 -0.65 30.98
C VAL A 561 20.06 -0.95 30.37
N CYS A 562 20.57 -0.03 29.57
CA CYS A 562 21.94 -0.07 29.08
C CYS A 562 22.83 0.71 30.03
N ILE A 563 23.76 0.02 30.69
CA ILE A 563 24.70 0.62 31.62
C ILE A 563 25.98 0.98 30.86
N HIS A 564 26.49 2.18 31.07
CA HIS A 564 27.72 2.65 30.46
C HIS A 564 28.63 3.37 31.45
N GLY A 565 29.94 3.34 31.19
CA GLY A 565 30.92 4.11 31.95
C GLY A 565 30.95 5.59 31.54
N PRO A 566 31.71 6.43 32.28
CA PRO A 566 31.84 7.86 32.01
C PRO A 566 32.76 8.20 30.82
N SER A 567 33.46 7.21 30.25
CA SER A 567 34.37 7.48 29.14
C SER A 567 33.61 8.02 27.93
N GLU A 568 34.24 8.95 27.20
CA GLU A 568 33.63 9.57 26.02
C GLU A 568 33.24 8.52 24.96
N ALA A 569 34.07 7.49 24.79
CA ALA A 569 33.78 6.35 23.92
C ALA A 569 32.51 5.59 24.34
N ALA A 570 32.31 5.37 25.64
CA ALA A 570 31.11 4.70 26.16
C ALA A 570 29.85 5.55 25.96
N ILE A 571 29.92 6.86 26.23
CA ILE A 571 28.82 7.82 26.02
C ILE A 571 28.43 7.87 24.53
N ARG A 572 29.41 8.01 23.63
CA ARG A 572 29.16 8.03 22.17
C ARG A 572 28.50 6.74 21.67
N ARG A 573 28.93 5.57 22.17
CA ARG A 573 28.31 4.27 21.81
C ARG A 573 26.85 4.20 22.22
N VAL A 574 26.54 4.61 23.45
CA VAL A 574 25.17 4.66 23.96
C VAL A 574 24.31 5.65 23.14
N ALA A 575 24.83 6.84 22.84
CA ALA A 575 24.14 7.83 22.00
C ALA A 575 23.81 7.28 20.61
N LEU A 576 24.73 6.54 20.01
CA LEU A 576 24.54 5.92 18.71
C LEU A 576 23.64 4.66 18.77
N LEU A 577 23.57 3.94 19.89
CA LEU A 577 22.58 2.88 20.10
C LEU A 577 21.16 3.46 20.11
N ARG A 578 20.98 4.62 20.74
CA ARG A 578 19.70 5.34 20.80
C ARG A 578 19.18 5.70 19.40
N CYS A 579 20.04 5.81 18.37
CA CYS A 579 19.59 5.98 16.98
C CYS A 579 18.71 4.83 16.46
N TRP A 580 18.86 3.62 17.02
CA TRP A 580 18.07 2.43 16.70
C TRP A 580 16.83 2.31 17.60
N ASP A 581 16.85 2.90 18.80
CA ASP A 581 15.74 2.88 19.75
C ASP A 581 14.68 3.96 19.46
N LEU A 582 13.90 3.73 18.41
CA LEU A 582 12.81 4.62 18.03
C LEU A 582 11.57 4.55 18.94
N GLY A 583 11.56 3.70 19.98
CA GLY A 583 10.38 3.43 20.80
C GLY A 583 10.61 3.53 22.31
N GLU A 584 11.68 4.18 22.75
CA GLU A 584 12.07 4.30 24.17
C GLU A 584 12.06 2.94 24.89
N ARG A 585 12.66 1.95 24.25
CA ARG A 585 12.76 0.57 24.73
C ARG A 585 13.97 0.41 25.66
N ILE A 586 14.92 1.34 25.59
CA ILE A 586 16.15 1.34 26.35
C ILE A 586 16.29 2.64 27.13
N ASN A 587 16.49 2.49 28.44
CA ASN A 587 16.98 3.53 29.32
C ASN A 587 18.49 3.40 29.45
N PHE A 588 19.16 4.52 29.70
CA PHE A 588 20.60 4.57 29.83
C PHE A 588 20.94 5.02 31.25
N GLU A 589 21.79 4.24 31.92
CA GLU A 589 22.28 4.52 33.27
C GLU A 589 23.80 4.66 33.23
N LEU A 590 24.32 5.72 33.84
CA LEU A 590 25.75 5.95 34.00
C LEU A 590 26.22 5.23 35.28
N ASP A 591 27.24 4.39 35.12
CA ASP A 591 27.98 3.77 36.23
C ASP A 591 29.38 4.40 36.27
N PRO A 592 29.67 5.30 37.23
CA PRO A 592 30.94 6.01 37.31
C PRO A 592 32.16 5.08 37.46
N ASP A 593 31.97 3.91 38.09
CA ASP A 593 33.05 2.97 38.40
C ASP A 593 33.32 2.00 37.24
N ARG A 594 32.47 2.02 36.20
CA ARG A 594 32.60 1.13 35.04
C ARG A 594 33.70 1.62 34.10
N THR A 595 34.80 0.89 34.08
CA THR A 595 35.92 1.09 33.14
C THR A 595 35.77 0.32 31.82
N SER A 596 34.93 -0.73 31.81
CA SER A 596 34.70 -1.57 30.62
C SER A 596 33.85 -0.85 29.57
N GLU A 597 34.37 -0.75 28.35
CA GLU A 597 33.63 -0.23 27.20
C GLU A 597 32.67 -1.26 26.57
N VAL A 598 32.62 -2.49 27.10
CA VAL A 598 31.69 -3.52 26.63
C VAL A 598 30.28 -3.14 27.05
N LEU A 599 29.35 -3.21 26.10
CA LEU A 599 27.95 -2.91 26.35
C LEU A 599 27.35 -3.89 27.37
N LEU A 600 26.86 -3.36 28.49
CA LEU A 600 26.10 -4.09 29.51
C LEU A 600 24.62 -3.74 29.40
N LEU A 601 23.80 -4.78 29.25
CA LEU A 601 22.36 -4.66 29.12
C LEU A 601 21.67 -5.43 30.24
N HIS A 602 20.85 -4.75 31.02
CA HIS A 602 20.00 -5.35 32.05
C HIS A 602 18.59 -5.56 31.53
N SER A 603 18.08 -6.75 31.80
CA SER A 603 16.68 -7.13 31.59
C SER A 603 15.71 -6.19 32.34
N PRO A 604 14.47 -6.06 31.85
CA PRO A 604 13.45 -5.21 32.47
C PRO A 604 13.13 -5.51 33.94
N ASP A 605 13.37 -6.74 34.39
CA ASP A 605 13.19 -7.16 35.78
C ASP A 605 14.48 -7.04 36.63
N ARG A 606 15.56 -6.54 36.02
CA ARG A 606 16.92 -6.44 36.57
C ARG A 606 17.51 -7.77 37.08
N LYS A 607 16.95 -8.93 36.70
CA LYS A 607 17.43 -10.24 37.16
C LYS A 607 18.56 -10.81 36.30
N HIS A 608 18.57 -10.44 35.03
CA HIS A 608 19.54 -10.91 34.05
C HIS A 608 20.34 -9.75 33.48
N SER A 609 21.65 -9.92 33.43
CA SER A 609 22.61 -9.05 32.77
C SER A 609 23.23 -9.75 31.57
N PHE A 610 23.41 -9.01 30.49
CA PHE A 610 24.00 -9.49 29.25
C PHE A 610 25.14 -8.57 28.85
N GLU A 611 26.27 -9.15 28.44
CA GLU A 611 27.41 -8.39 27.94
C GLU A 611 27.85 -8.86 26.54
N GLY A 612 28.48 -7.96 25.79
CA GLY A 612 29.12 -8.26 24.52
C GLY A 612 28.15 -8.83 23.47
N GLY A 613 28.50 -9.99 22.89
CA GLY A 613 27.70 -10.62 21.83
C GLY A 613 26.30 -11.08 22.27
N ARG A 614 26.12 -11.40 23.56
CA ARG A 614 24.80 -11.76 24.10
C ARG A 614 23.90 -10.54 24.21
N ALA A 615 24.44 -9.41 24.68
CA ALA A 615 23.72 -8.14 24.69
C ALA A 615 23.32 -7.70 23.27
N ALA A 616 24.22 -7.85 22.30
CA ALA A 616 23.94 -7.56 20.89
C ALA A 616 22.77 -8.38 20.31
N ARG A 617 22.65 -9.66 20.70
CA ARG A 617 21.53 -10.52 20.29
C ARG A 617 20.19 -10.04 20.86
N GLU A 618 20.17 -9.67 22.14
CA GLU A 618 18.97 -9.10 22.77
C GLU A 618 18.57 -7.78 22.08
N LEU A 619 19.53 -6.91 21.78
CA LEU A 619 19.29 -5.64 21.07
C LEU A 619 18.66 -5.84 19.68
N ILE A 620 19.03 -6.88 18.93
CA ILE A 620 18.36 -7.19 17.65
C ILE A 620 16.87 -7.40 17.87
N SER A 621 16.48 -8.19 18.87
CA SER A 621 15.06 -8.45 19.16
C SER A 621 14.31 -7.15 19.48
N LEU A 622 14.99 -6.18 20.10
CA LEU A 622 14.44 -4.90 20.50
C LEU A 622 14.31 -3.88 19.37
N PHE A 623 15.03 -4.02 18.25
CA PHE A 623 15.06 -3.02 17.19
C PHE A 623 14.54 -3.56 15.85
N PRO A 624 13.34 -3.17 15.38
CA PRO A 624 12.78 -3.65 14.12
C PRO A 624 13.68 -3.39 12.92
N GLY A 625 14.42 -2.28 12.93
CA GLY A 625 15.41 -1.96 11.90
C GLY A 625 16.60 -2.92 11.83
N LEU A 626 16.78 -3.80 12.83
CA LEU A 626 17.83 -4.83 12.89
C LEU A 626 17.28 -6.25 12.74
N TRP A 627 15.97 -6.45 12.58
CA TRP A 627 15.38 -7.79 12.52
C TRP A 627 15.89 -8.64 11.35
N TRP A 628 16.39 -8.02 10.29
CA TRP A 628 17.07 -8.72 9.19
C TRP A 628 18.38 -9.41 9.64
N LEU A 629 18.98 -8.99 10.75
CA LEU A 629 20.12 -9.68 11.39
C LEU A 629 19.67 -10.87 12.25
N TRP A 630 18.38 -11.04 12.50
CA TRP A 630 17.89 -12.09 13.41
C TRP A 630 18.24 -13.50 12.93
N PRO A 631 18.04 -13.89 11.65
CA PRO A 631 18.50 -15.18 11.15
C PRO A 631 20.02 -15.36 11.27
N LEU A 632 20.77 -14.29 10.97
CA LEU A 632 22.23 -14.27 11.07
C LEU A 632 22.72 -14.45 12.52
N SER A 633 21.96 -13.95 13.49
CA SER A 633 22.26 -14.09 14.92
C SER A 633 22.08 -15.52 15.48
N MET A 634 21.41 -16.40 14.72
CA MET A 634 21.24 -17.81 15.09
C MET A 634 22.48 -18.66 14.78
N PHE A 635 23.36 -18.20 13.89
CA PHE A 635 24.58 -18.94 13.53
C PHE A 635 25.73 -18.66 14.51
N PRO A 636 26.40 -19.70 15.06
CA PRO A 636 27.56 -19.54 15.93
C PRO A 636 28.67 -18.72 15.24
N GLY A 637 29.21 -17.69 15.91
CA GLY A 637 30.29 -16.84 15.38
C GLY A 637 29.85 -15.55 14.69
N ILE A 638 28.70 -15.53 14.02
CA ILE A 638 28.17 -14.32 13.34
C ILE A 638 27.69 -13.26 14.35
N GLY A 639 27.36 -13.66 15.57
CA GLY A 639 27.10 -12.75 16.70
C GLY A 639 28.25 -11.77 17.00
N ARG A 640 29.51 -12.11 16.64
CA ARG A 640 30.64 -11.16 16.73
C ARG A 640 30.57 -10.07 15.65
N GLY A 641 30.11 -10.39 14.45
CA GLY A 641 29.91 -9.42 13.35
C GLY A 641 28.75 -8.46 13.62
N VAL A 642 27.65 -8.96 14.18
CA VAL A 642 26.55 -8.14 14.71
C VAL A 642 27.02 -7.26 15.86
N ALA A 643 27.75 -7.84 16.82
CA ALA A 643 28.40 -7.07 17.86
C ALA A 643 29.42 -6.09 17.29
N MET A 644 29.97 -6.27 16.09
CA MET A 644 30.85 -5.31 15.42
C MET A 644 30.06 -4.11 14.86
N ILE A 645 28.90 -4.37 14.25
CA ILE A 645 27.95 -3.34 13.78
C ILE A 645 27.44 -2.52 14.97
N LEU A 646 27.18 -3.15 16.12
CA LEU A 646 26.76 -2.49 17.35
C LEU A 646 27.92 -1.97 18.23
N ARG A 647 29.14 -2.51 18.07
CA ARG A 647 30.36 -2.01 18.73
C ARG A 647 30.74 -0.63 18.22
N GLN A 648 30.28 -0.27 17.02
CA GLN A 648 30.44 1.05 16.42
C GLN A 648 31.81 1.63 16.74
N ARG A 649 32.87 1.08 16.13
CA ARG A 649 34.20 1.69 16.22
C ARG A 649 34.03 3.18 15.87
N VAL A 650 34.24 4.03 16.87
CA VAL A 650 34.22 5.49 16.73
C VAL A 650 35.44 5.86 15.92
#